data_AF-A0A377CZB1-F1
#
_entry.id   AF-A0A377CZB1-F1
#
_cell.length_a   1.000
_cell.length_b   1.000
_cell.length_c   1.000
_cell.angle_alpha   90.00
_cell.angle_beta   90.00
_cell.angle_gamma   90.00
#
_symmetry.space_group_name_H-M   'P 1'
#
loop_
_entity.id
_entity.type
_entity.pdbx_description
1 polymer ?
#
loop_
_entity_poly.entity_id
_entity_poly.type
_entity_poly.pdbx_seq_one_letter_code
_entity_poly.pdbx_strand_id
1 'polypeptide(L)'
;MIQDAFVRIRARQLYWQGYTPAEISQLMGISQNTIYSWKKRDEWDATPPIQRVTQSIDARLIQLTTKTEKSGSDFKEIDLLTRQLKKLNDGQGEQAVSGKKPRKRRLKNHFTEEQIVALREKILPTLAWHQREWYENRHHRNRMILKSRQIGATWYFAREALLDALRDDVSAGYQRNQIFLSASRRQAYQFKHFIQQAALEVDVELKGGDKIVLSNGAELHFLGTSAATAQSYTGHLKFDEFFWVSNFVNLRKVAGAMATLEGLTRTYFSTPSGEMHEAYQFWTGDRWNSEQPRSKRSEFDVSHAHLKRGVLFPDKTWRQIVTIEDAVANGWQFTSIDDIRGENTESEFRNLYMCEFVRDGEAAFSLNTLVGCGVDGYDEWPDWKPFAVRPMGVREVWLGYDANGSSGKGDCGALSVCVPPLVAGGRFRTVETVRVQGMEFEQQAALIEEYTQKYNVKHIGIDVTGGNGEGVYQIVKKFFPLAVPYNFNIASKRALVMKMLQVVRAGRWEYDRSERDLVQAFASVRKIQTPGGYITYDTDRSRGVSHGDLAWATMLAVINEPIGAEREDNRGFANGVLNTMSKRKKYTGKRGTGSLADALKSAPSLSAFTFDGPYEASRLDLLDNMSCADNGRYYDTPMDWNAIARASRRASWHQSALYFKRNALNGCFVPHPLLSRQAFSAFALDWFVFGNAYLEVRRNKFGEPIALRPALAKYTRRGSDSIRTGTSMMMVLNLLSVRGLCATF
;
A
#
# COMPACT_ATOMS: atom_id res chain seq x y z
N MET A 1 37.33 13.33 -58.55
CA MET A 1 36.80 12.62 -57.35
C MET A 1 35.34 12.20 -57.49
N ILE A 2 34.42 13.01 -58.03
CA ILE A 2 32.98 12.67 -58.15
C ILE A 2 32.70 11.55 -59.16
N GLN A 3 33.42 11.54 -60.31
CA GLN A 3 33.27 10.52 -61.36
C GLN A 3 33.64 9.10 -60.87
N ASP A 4 34.66 8.99 -60.02
CA ASP A 4 35.19 7.70 -59.55
C ASP A 4 34.23 6.98 -58.57
N ALA A 5 33.50 7.76 -57.76
CA ALA A 5 32.47 7.23 -56.88
C ALA A 5 31.27 6.66 -57.65
N PHE A 6 30.84 7.33 -58.71
CA PHE A 6 29.72 6.88 -59.55
C PHE A 6 30.06 5.59 -60.30
N VAL A 7 31.27 5.53 -60.87
CA VAL A 7 31.79 4.34 -61.57
C VAL A 7 31.86 3.14 -60.63
N ARG A 8 32.34 3.34 -59.40
CA ARG A 8 32.41 2.28 -58.37
C ARG A 8 31.02 1.77 -57.95
N ILE A 9 30.03 2.66 -57.79
CA ILE A 9 28.65 2.28 -57.48
C ILE A 9 28.04 1.46 -58.62
N ARG A 10 28.29 1.86 -59.87
CA ARG A 10 27.77 1.15 -61.05
C ARG A 10 28.36 -0.25 -61.18
N ALA A 11 29.67 -0.42 -60.95
CA ALA A 11 30.32 -1.73 -60.94
C ALA A 11 29.74 -2.65 -59.85
N ARG A 12 29.45 -2.11 -58.66
CA ARG A 12 28.82 -2.85 -57.56
C ARG A 12 27.41 -3.34 -57.91
N GLN A 13 26.62 -2.52 -58.60
CA GLN A 13 25.27 -2.90 -59.05
C GLN A 13 25.31 -4.04 -60.08
N LEU A 14 26.20 -3.98 -61.07
CA LEU A 14 26.36 -5.06 -62.05
C LEU A 14 26.79 -6.37 -61.38
N TYR A 15 27.67 -6.30 -60.39
CA TYR A 15 28.05 -7.48 -59.61
C TYR A 15 26.85 -8.13 -58.90
N TRP A 16 25.97 -7.34 -58.27
CA TRP A 16 24.77 -7.87 -57.63
C TRP A 16 23.67 -8.33 -58.60
N GLN A 17 23.77 -7.97 -59.88
CA GLN A 17 22.92 -8.52 -60.94
C GLN A 17 23.40 -9.89 -61.44
N GLY A 18 24.55 -10.39 -60.96
CA GLY A 18 25.08 -11.71 -61.28
C GLY A 18 26.23 -11.71 -62.28
N TYR A 19 26.69 -10.54 -62.76
CA TYR A 19 27.85 -10.45 -63.64
C TYR A 19 29.15 -10.72 -62.87
N THR A 20 30.02 -11.52 -63.46
CA THR A 20 31.36 -11.79 -62.93
C THR A 20 32.26 -10.57 -63.08
N PRO A 21 33.31 -10.41 -62.24
CA PRO A 21 34.26 -9.30 -62.38
C PRO A 21 34.92 -9.19 -63.77
N ALA A 22 35.03 -10.30 -64.51
CA ALA A 22 35.53 -10.32 -65.88
C ALA A 22 34.54 -9.67 -66.87
N GLU A 23 33.25 -9.99 -66.77
CA GLU A 23 32.20 -9.40 -67.60
C GLU A 23 32.00 -7.92 -67.30
N ILE A 24 32.08 -7.52 -66.02
CA ILE A 24 32.00 -6.10 -65.62
C ILE A 24 33.19 -5.32 -66.18
N SER A 25 34.39 -5.92 -66.20
CA SER A 25 35.58 -5.33 -66.78
C SER A 25 35.39 -5.00 -68.26
N GLN A 26 34.79 -5.95 -69.02
CA GLN A 26 34.47 -5.75 -70.45
C GLN A 26 33.36 -4.72 -70.67
N LEU A 27 32.31 -4.73 -69.85
CA LEU A 27 31.16 -3.82 -69.97
C LEU A 27 31.48 -2.38 -69.62
N MET A 28 32.42 -2.15 -68.69
CA MET A 28 32.73 -0.81 -68.18
C MET A 28 34.09 -0.26 -68.62
N GLY A 29 34.93 -1.07 -69.29
CA GLY A 29 36.28 -0.67 -69.69
C GLY A 29 37.25 -0.46 -68.52
N ILE A 30 36.99 -1.10 -67.38
CA ILE A 30 37.79 -0.97 -66.14
C ILE A 30 38.61 -2.22 -65.94
N SER A 31 39.85 -2.09 -65.46
CA SER A 31 40.69 -3.27 -65.19
C SER A 31 40.03 -4.24 -64.19
N GLN A 32 40.10 -5.53 -64.48
CA GLN A 32 39.55 -6.57 -63.62
C GLN A 32 40.15 -6.53 -62.20
N ASN A 33 41.44 -6.20 -62.07
CA ASN A 33 42.14 -6.04 -60.79
C ASN A 33 41.53 -4.91 -59.94
N THR A 34 41.13 -3.79 -60.56
CA THR A 34 40.47 -2.69 -59.88
C THR A 34 39.11 -3.12 -59.32
N ILE A 35 38.33 -3.91 -60.08
CA ILE A 35 37.03 -4.41 -59.66
C ILE A 35 37.18 -5.39 -58.49
N TYR A 36 38.16 -6.31 -58.53
CA TYR A 36 38.46 -7.19 -57.40
C TYR A 36 38.90 -6.43 -56.15
N SER A 37 39.70 -5.37 -56.31
CA SER A 37 40.12 -4.50 -55.21
C SER A 37 38.91 -3.82 -54.54
N TRP A 38 37.97 -3.29 -55.32
CA TRP A 38 36.73 -2.70 -54.79
C TRP A 38 35.81 -3.73 -54.14
N LYS A 39 35.63 -4.89 -54.79
CA LYS A 39 34.86 -6.01 -54.26
C LYS A 39 35.34 -6.44 -52.87
N LYS A 40 36.66 -6.53 -52.70
CA LYS A 40 37.30 -6.90 -51.43
C LYS A 40 37.23 -5.77 -50.40
N ARG A 41 37.51 -4.53 -50.81
CA ARG A 41 37.54 -3.36 -49.91
C ARG A 41 36.18 -3.00 -49.33
N ASP A 42 35.12 -3.11 -50.13
CA ASP A 42 33.74 -2.77 -49.71
C ASP A 42 32.90 -4.01 -49.41
N GLU A 43 33.52 -5.19 -49.34
CA GLU A 43 32.88 -6.44 -48.92
C GLU A 43 31.56 -6.73 -49.66
N TRP A 44 31.57 -6.64 -51.00
CA TRP A 44 30.33 -6.75 -51.80
C TRP A 44 29.59 -8.07 -51.60
N ASP A 45 30.33 -9.15 -51.29
CA ASP A 45 29.78 -10.48 -50.98
C ASP A 45 29.11 -10.55 -49.61
N ALA A 46 29.56 -9.75 -48.64
CA ALA A 46 29.03 -9.72 -47.27
C ALA A 46 27.83 -8.76 -47.11
N THR A 47 27.52 -7.95 -48.13
CA THR A 47 26.38 -7.02 -48.07
C THR A 47 25.07 -7.80 -47.94
N PRO A 48 24.21 -7.57 -46.93
CA PRO A 48 22.95 -8.28 -46.75
C PRO A 48 22.01 -8.15 -47.96
N PRO A 49 21.25 -9.21 -48.35
CA PRO A 49 20.34 -9.17 -49.50
C PRO A 49 19.35 -8.00 -49.46
N ILE A 50 18.83 -7.67 -48.28
CA ILE A 50 17.89 -6.56 -48.11
C ILE A 50 18.53 -5.20 -48.46
N GLN A 51 19.80 -5.01 -48.13
CA GLN A 51 20.52 -3.77 -48.42
C GLN A 51 20.84 -3.65 -49.92
N ARG A 52 21.13 -4.78 -50.59
CA ARG A 52 21.33 -4.82 -52.06
C ARG A 52 20.05 -4.43 -52.80
N VAL A 53 18.91 -4.95 -52.35
CA VAL A 53 17.60 -4.68 -52.93
C VAL A 53 17.18 -3.23 -52.68
N THR A 54 17.34 -2.71 -51.46
CA THR A 54 17.04 -1.30 -51.15
C THR A 54 17.85 -0.33 -52.01
N GLN A 55 19.15 -0.55 -52.19
CA GLN A 55 19.99 0.30 -53.06
C GLN A 55 19.62 0.23 -54.53
N SER A 56 19.12 -0.93 -54.99
CA SER A 56 18.67 -1.11 -56.37
C SER A 56 17.33 -0.41 -56.62
N ILE A 57 16.40 -0.48 -55.65
CA ILE A 57 15.13 0.25 -55.66
C ILE A 57 15.37 1.76 -55.68
N ASP A 58 16.27 2.24 -54.82
CA ASP A 58 16.61 3.67 -54.71
C ASP A 58 17.22 4.20 -56.02
N ALA A 59 18.19 3.48 -56.61
CA ALA A 59 18.76 3.86 -57.90
C ALA A 59 17.72 3.91 -59.04
N ARG A 60 16.76 2.97 -59.04
CA ARG A 60 15.68 2.93 -60.03
C ARG A 60 14.68 4.08 -59.83
N LEU A 61 14.33 4.40 -58.58
CA LEU A 61 13.48 5.53 -58.24
C LEU A 61 14.11 6.86 -58.67
N ILE A 62 15.40 7.05 -58.43
CA ILE A 62 16.14 8.24 -58.89
C ILE A 62 16.05 8.33 -60.42
N GLN A 63 16.35 7.26 -61.15
CA GLN A 63 16.28 7.23 -62.61
C GLN A 63 14.89 7.60 -63.16
N LEU A 64 13.82 7.03 -62.59
CA LEU A 64 12.44 7.30 -63.01
C LEU A 64 12.01 8.72 -62.66
N THR A 65 12.52 9.28 -61.55
CA THR A 65 12.20 10.64 -61.12
C THR A 65 12.87 11.68 -62.03
N THR A 66 14.10 11.42 -62.49
CA THR A 66 14.85 12.33 -63.38
C THR A 66 14.36 12.31 -64.84
N LYS A 67 13.51 11.36 -65.23
CA LYS A 67 12.95 11.29 -66.59
C LYS A 67 12.09 12.54 -66.90
N THR A 68 12.36 13.23 -68.01
CA THR A 68 11.69 14.48 -68.41
C THR A 68 10.25 14.27 -68.86
N GLU A 69 9.97 13.22 -69.64
CA GLU A 69 8.61 12.83 -70.01
C GLU A 69 8.20 11.52 -69.31
N LYS A 70 7.19 11.59 -68.44
CA LYS A 70 6.70 10.46 -67.64
C LYS A 70 5.38 9.94 -68.20
N SER A 71 5.33 8.63 -68.48
CA SER A 71 4.14 7.91 -68.91
C SER A 71 3.33 7.39 -67.71
N GLY A 72 2.07 6.98 -67.94
CA GLY A 72 1.22 6.41 -66.88
C GLY A 72 1.80 5.14 -66.23
N SER A 73 2.64 4.37 -66.94
CA SER A 73 3.36 3.22 -66.36
C SER A 73 4.52 3.67 -65.47
N ASP A 74 5.20 4.77 -65.79
CA ASP A 74 6.30 5.30 -64.97
C ASP A 74 5.77 5.75 -63.59
N PHE A 75 4.61 6.41 -63.54
CA PHE A 75 3.98 6.80 -62.26
C PHE A 75 3.59 5.59 -61.40
N LYS A 76 3.09 4.51 -62.02
CA LYS A 76 2.77 3.25 -61.32
C LYS A 76 4.02 2.57 -60.78
N GLU A 77 5.11 2.55 -61.54
CA GLU A 77 6.39 1.97 -61.12
C GLU A 77 6.99 2.77 -59.95
N ILE A 78 6.99 4.10 -60.01
CA ILE A 78 7.42 4.97 -58.91
C ILE A 78 6.61 4.69 -57.64
N ASP A 79 5.29 4.62 -57.74
CA ASP A 79 4.42 4.37 -56.60
C ASP A 79 4.63 2.96 -55.99
N LEU A 80 4.74 1.92 -56.81
CA LEU A 80 5.03 0.56 -56.36
C LEU A 80 6.39 0.46 -55.66
N LEU A 81 7.43 1.04 -56.26
CA LEU A 81 8.79 1.07 -55.70
C LEU A 81 8.83 1.87 -54.38
N THR A 82 8.10 2.97 -54.28
CA THR A 82 8.00 3.78 -53.06
C THR A 82 7.30 3.02 -51.93
N ARG A 83 6.23 2.27 -52.24
CA ARG A 83 5.54 1.40 -51.26
C ARG A 83 6.41 0.23 -50.81
N GLN A 84 7.17 -0.37 -51.72
CA GLN A 84 8.10 -1.45 -51.38
C GLN A 84 9.25 -0.93 -50.51
N LEU A 85 9.82 0.24 -50.84
CA LEU A 85 10.83 0.90 -50.03
C LEU A 85 10.31 1.19 -48.62
N LYS A 86 9.07 1.70 -48.50
CA LYS A 86 8.41 1.91 -47.20
C LYS A 86 8.24 0.61 -46.42
N LYS A 87 7.79 -0.49 -47.04
CA LYS A 87 7.66 -1.79 -46.37
C LYS A 87 9.01 -2.36 -45.91
N LEU A 88 10.06 -2.21 -46.72
CA LEU A 88 11.41 -2.61 -46.36
C LEU A 88 11.97 -1.76 -45.20
N ASN A 89 11.58 -0.48 -45.12
CA ASN A 89 11.98 0.43 -44.04
C ASN A 89 11.15 0.20 -42.75
N ASP A 90 9.85 -0.06 -42.87
CA ASP A 90 8.95 -0.40 -41.76
C ASP A 90 9.32 -1.75 -41.13
N GLY A 91 9.84 -2.70 -41.94
CA GLY A 91 10.46 -3.94 -41.45
C GLY A 91 11.86 -3.75 -40.83
N GLN A 92 12.48 -2.58 -41.00
CA GLN A 92 13.79 -2.22 -40.44
C GLN A 92 13.72 -1.31 -39.21
N GLY A 93 12.53 -0.85 -38.83
CA GLY A 93 12.29 -0.07 -37.60
C GLY A 93 12.69 -0.77 -36.30
N GLU A 94 12.97 -2.09 -36.33
CA GLU A 94 13.38 -2.83 -35.14
C GLU A 94 14.62 -3.74 -35.29
N GLN A 95 15.25 -3.90 -36.46
CA GLN A 95 16.32 -4.92 -36.62
C GLN A 95 17.61 -4.55 -37.38
N ALA A 96 17.81 -3.33 -37.89
CA ALA A 96 19.02 -2.99 -38.66
C ALA A 96 19.95 -1.92 -38.04
N VAL A 97 20.14 -1.94 -36.71
CA VAL A 97 21.31 -1.29 -36.05
C VAL A 97 21.90 -2.24 -35.00
N SER A 98 22.37 -3.42 -35.43
CA SER A 98 23.13 -4.37 -34.60
C SER A 98 24.62 -4.44 -34.96
N GLY A 99 25.16 -3.37 -35.52
CA GLY A 99 26.58 -3.01 -35.37
C GLY A 99 26.88 -2.27 -34.05
N LYS A 100 25.92 -2.22 -33.11
CA LYS A 100 26.20 -1.78 -31.75
C LYS A 100 26.91 -2.92 -31.04
N LYS A 101 28.16 -2.68 -30.59
CA LYS A 101 28.76 -3.36 -29.44
C LYS A 101 27.63 -3.71 -28.47
N PRO A 102 27.56 -4.94 -27.92
CA PRO A 102 26.45 -5.38 -27.11
C PRO A 102 26.17 -4.26 -26.10
N ARG A 103 25.04 -3.56 -26.23
CA ARG A 103 24.64 -2.56 -25.24
C ARG A 103 24.50 -3.37 -23.98
N LYS A 104 25.50 -3.30 -23.09
CA LYS A 104 25.44 -3.85 -21.74
C LYS A 104 24.04 -3.48 -21.25
N ARG A 105 23.19 -4.48 -20.98
CA ARG A 105 21.91 -4.24 -20.32
C ARG A 105 22.25 -3.34 -19.13
N ARG A 106 21.74 -2.11 -19.10
CA ARG A 106 21.96 -1.22 -17.95
C ARG A 106 21.46 -2.01 -16.75
N LEU A 107 22.36 -2.35 -15.83
CA LEU A 107 21.98 -3.07 -14.63
C LEU A 107 20.94 -2.22 -13.90
N LYS A 108 19.82 -2.84 -13.54
CA LYS A 108 18.76 -2.15 -12.80
C LYS A 108 19.28 -1.83 -11.40
N ASN A 109 18.96 -0.65 -10.88
CA ASN A 109 19.37 -0.21 -9.54
C ASN A 109 20.89 -0.37 -9.31
N HIS A 110 21.68 0.12 -10.26
CA HIS A 110 23.12 -0.02 -10.28
C HIS A 110 23.81 1.31 -9.98
N PHE A 111 24.81 1.24 -9.11
CA PHE A 111 25.73 2.32 -8.82
C PHE A 111 27.11 1.91 -9.35
N THR A 112 27.79 2.81 -10.04
CA THR A 112 29.22 2.65 -10.35
C THR A 112 30.07 3.03 -9.13
N GLU A 113 31.34 2.64 -9.11
CA GLU A 113 32.24 2.96 -8.00
C GLU A 113 32.37 4.48 -7.81
N GLU A 114 32.47 5.22 -8.92
CA GLU A 114 32.53 6.68 -8.91
C GLU A 114 31.26 7.30 -8.31
N GLN A 115 30.10 6.71 -8.59
CA GLN A 115 28.83 7.15 -7.99
C GLN A 115 28.76 6.83 -6.50
N ILE A 116 29.31 5.70 -6.05
CA ILE A 116 29.36 5.34 -4.62
C ILE A 116 30.27 6.31 -3.85
N VAL A 117 31.45 6.63 -4.41
CA VAL A 117 32.37 7.62 -3.84
C VAL A 117 31.72 9.00 -3.80
N ALA A 118 31.16 9.47 -4.92
CA ALA A 118 30.46 10.75 -4.98
C ALA A 118 29.27 10.83 -4.00
N LEU A 119 28.54 9.73 -3.81
CA LEU A 119 27.46 9.65 -2.85
C LEU A 119 27.97 9.82 -1.41
N ARG A 120 29.09 9.18 -1.06
CA ARG A 120 29.73 9.35 0.26
C ARG A 120 30.20 10.77 0.49
N GLU A 121 30.84 11.38 -0.51
CA GLU A 121 31.33 12.77 -0.45
C GLU A 121 30.21 13.80 -0.35
N LYS A 122 29.02 13.51 -0.88
CA LYS A 122 27.83 14.36 -0.69
C LYS A 122 27.21 14.16 0.69
N ILE A 123 27.07 12.92 1.16
CA ILE A 123 26.35 12.62 2.41
C ILE A 123 27.15 13.07 3.64
N LEU A 124 28.40 12.60 3.79
CA LEU A 124 29.13 12.70 5.06
C LEU A 124 29.37 14.15 5.53
N PRO A 125 29.72 15.13 4.66
CA PRO A 125 29.91 16.51 5.09
C PRO A 125 28.61 17.21 5.51
N THR A 126 27.46 16.76 4.99
CA THR A 126 26.15 17.37 5.29
C THR A 126 25.54 16.91 6.61
N LEU A 127 26.14 15.90 7.26
CA LEU A 127 25.62 15.36 8.52
C LEU A 127 25.74 16.38 9.65
N ALA A 128 24.62 16.61 10.33
CA ALA A 128 24.57 17.37 11.58
C ALA A 128 25.37 16.67 12.69
N TRP A 129 25.69 17.39 13.76
CA TRP A 129 26.51 16.89 14.88
C TRP A 129 26.06 15.50 15.38
N HIS A 130 24.78 15.36 15.76
CA HIS A 130 24.24 14.09 16.26
C HIS A 130 24.24 12.98 15.22
N GLN A 131 24.01 13.31 13.95
CA GLN A 131 24.04 12.36 12.85
C GLN A 131 25.45 11.82 12.59
N ARG A 132 26.47 12.66 12.77
CA ARG A 132 27.88 12.25 12.68
C ARG A 132 28.24 11.30 13.83
N GLU A 133 27.82 11.61 15.06
CA GLU A 133 28.02 10.70 16.19
C GLU A 133 27.34 9.34 15.96
N TRP A 134 26.14 9.32 15.40
CA TRP A 134 25.49 8.07 14.99
C TRP A 134 26.31 7.32 13.95
N TYR A 135 26.95 8.02 13.00
CA TYR A 135 27.72 7.38 11.93
C TYR A 135 29.00 6.74 12.44
N GLU A 136 29.69 7.41 13.36
CA GLU A 136 30.91 6.90 14.00
C GLU A 136 30.61 5.66 14.85
N ASN A 137 29.44 5.63 15.50
CA ASN A 137 29.02 4.53 16.37
C ASN A 137 28.28 3.39 15.65
N ARG A 138 28.16 3.40 14.31
CA ARG A 138 27.38 2.41 13.53
C ARG A 138 27.86 0.96 13.61
N HIS A 139 29.11 0.76 14.04
CA HIS A 139 29.74 -0.55 14.17
C HIS A 139 29.20 -1.37 15.36
N HIS A 140 28.51 -0.75 16.32
CA HIS A 140 27.94 -1.46 17.46
C HIS A 140 26.84 -2.45 17.04
N ARG A 141 26.91 -3.68 17.59
CA ARG A 141 25.93 -4.74 17.33
C ARG A 141 24.50 -4.32 17.66
N ASN A 142 24.30 -3.68 18.81
CA ASN A 142 23.02 -3.13 19.23
C ASN A 142 23.19 -1.65 19.57
N ARG A 143 22.30 -0.81 19.04
CA ARG A 143 22.21 0.62 19.34
C ARG A 143 20.77 0.99 19.66
N MET A 144 20.56 1.80 20.69
CA MET A 144 19.26 2.42 20.97
C MET A 144 19.40 3.92 21.08
N ILE A 145 18.56 4.67 20.38
CA ILE A 145 18.63 6.12 20.33
C ILE A 145 17.26 6.69 20.66
N LEU A 146 17.18 7.43 21.77
CA LEU A 146 16.05 8.33 21.99
C LEU A 146 16.35 9.66 21.32
N LYS A 147 15.40 10.13 20.51
CA LYS A 147 15.56 11.32 19.70
C LYS A 147 14.37 12.25 19.85
N SER A 148 14.66 13.55 19.76
CA SER A 148 13.68 14.60 19.59
C SER A 148 12.93 14.46 18.25
N ARG A 149 11.71 15.00 18.18
CA ARG A 149 11.03 15.18 16.90
C ARG A 149 11.79 16.14 16.00
N GLN A 150 11.68 15.92 14.68
CA GLN A 150 12.18 16.82 13.64
C GLN A 150 13.71 17.09 13.63
N ILE A 151 14.55 16.17 14.14
CA ILE A 151 16.02 16.26 14.04
C ILE A 151 16.63 15.44 12.88
N GLY A 152 15.82 15.03 11.89
CA GLY A 152 16.30 14.34 10.69
C GLY A 152 16.73 12.87 10.87
N ALA A 153 16.25 12.15 11.88
CA ALA A 153 16.62 10.76 12.14
C ALA A 153 16.33 9.81 10.96
N THR A 154 15.10 9.83 10.42
CA THR A 154 14.69 8.99 9.27
C THR A 154 15.52 9.30 8.03
N TRP A 155 15.77 10.58 7.75
CA TRP A 155 16.61 11.05 6.65
C TRP A 155 18.04 10.51 6.75
N TYR A 156 18.60 10.52 7.95
CA TYR A 156 19.94 10.01 8.24
C TYR A 156 20.03 8.49 8.12
N PHE A 157 19.16 7.75 8.80
CA PHE A 157 19.23 6.28 8.80
C PHE A 157 18.93 5.67 7.43
N ALA A 158 18.14 6.36 6.59
CA ALA A 158 17.97 6.01 5.18
C ALA A 158 19.30 6.09 4.40
N ARG A 159 20.09 7.15 4.63
CA ARG A 159 21.40 7.36 3.99
C ARG A 159 22.47 6.41 4.53
N GLU A 160 22.53 6.22 5.85
CA GLU A 160 23.39 5.20 6.48
C GLU A 160 23.14 3.82 5.86
N ALA A 161 21.87 3.42 5.76
CA ALA A 161 21.49 2.14 5.18
C ALA A 161 21.86 2.00 3.69
N LEU A 162 21.71 3.06 2.90
CA LEU A 162 22.11 3.03 1.49
C LEU A 162 23.63 2.87 1.36
N LEU A 163 24.41 3.59 2.17
CA LEU A 163 25.88 3.45 2.19
C LEU A 163 26.29 2.04 2.62
N ASP A 164 25.66 1.48 3.66
CA ASP A 164 25.91 0.11 4.12
C ASP A 164 25.55 -0.94 3.04
N ALA A 165 24.45 -0.74 2.30
CA ALA A 165 24.04 -1.63 1.23
C ALA A 165 24.97 -1.58 0.00
N LEU A 166 25.73 -0.50 -0.16
CA LEU A 166 26.69 -0.29 -1.24
C LEU A 166 28.12 -0.69 -0.88
N ARG A 167 28.35 -1.17 0.34
CA ARG A 167 29.67 -1.63 0.78
C ARG A 167 30.18 -2.81 -0.05
N ASP A 168 31.44 -2.74 -0.44
CA ASP A 168 32.19 -3.81 -1.08
C ASP A 168 32.92 -4.68 -0.04
N ASP A 169 33.33 -4.07 1.08
CA ASP A 169 34.05 -4.63 2.22
C ASP A 169 33.19 -5.51 3.17
N VAL A 170 32.43 -6.46 2.61
CA VAL A 170 31.65 -7.43 3.39
C VAL A 170 32.10 -8.86 3.13
N SER A 171 32.11 -9.68 4.18
CA SER A 171 32.51 -11.10 4.05
C SER A 171 31.43 -11.96 3.41
N ALA A 172 30.16 -11.56 3.52
CA ALA A 172 29.03 -12.28 2.97
C ALA A 172 27.97 -11.31 2.42
N GLY A 173 27.33 -11.69 1.30
CA GLY A 173 26.37 -10.83 0.60
C GLY A 173 25.18 -10.37 1.46
N TYR A 174 24.74 -11.20 2.42
CA TYR A 174 23.64 -10.85 3.32
C TYR A 174 23.94 -9.65 4.22
N GLN A 175 25.22 -9.31 4.45
CA GLN A 175 25.62 -8.14 5.24
C GLN A 175 25.35 -6.82 4.52
N ARG A 176 24.93 -6.84 3.25
CA ARG A 176 24.46 -5.64 2.55
C ARG A 176 22.97 -5.38 2.75
N ASN A 177 22.21 -6.39 3.15
CA ASN A 177 20.77 -6.29 3.25
C ASN A 177 20.36 -5.35 4.39
N GLN A 178 19.31 -4.58 4.17
CA GLN A 178 18.76 -3.64 5.16
C GLN A 178 17.27 -3.93 5.36
N ILE A 179 16.84 -3.91 6.61
CA ILE A 179 15.46 -4.17 7.02
C ILE A 179 14.98 -2.99 7.84
N PHE A 180 13.98 -2.29 7.32
CA PHE A 180 13.31 -1.19 8.00
C PHE A 180 12.01 -1.71 8.59
N LEU A 181 11.91 -1.67 9.92
CA LEU A 181 10.70 -1.97 10.66
C LEU A 181 10.23 -0.69 11.33
N SER A 182 9.02 -0.24 11.03
CA SER A 182 8.43 0.96 11.63
C SER A 182 7.01 0.66 12.14
N ALA A 183 6.41 1.60 12.86
CA ALA A 183 5.08 1.41 13.47
C ALA A 183 3.95 1.21 12.45
N SER A 184 4.16 1.61 11.18
CA SER A 184 3.28 1.34 10.04
C SER A 184 4.08 1.17 8.75
N ARG A 185 3.50 0.53 7.73
CA ARG A 185 4.15 0.37 6.42
C ARG A 185 4.34 1.71 5.71
N ARG A 186 3.39 2.64 5.88
CA ARG A 186 3.49 4.03 5.35
C ARG A 186 4.72 4.76 5.89
N GLN A 187 5.02 4.61 7.18
CA GLN A 187 6.24 5.17 7.78
C GLN A 187 7.50 4.48 7.26
N ALA A 188 7.49 3.15 7.11
CA ALA A 188 8.61 2.43 6.51
C ALA A 188 8.93 2.91 5.08
N TYR A 189 7.92 3.29 4.29
CA TYR A 189 8.12 3.87 2.96
C TYR A 189 8.74 5.29 2.95
N GLN A 190 8.79 5.99 4.08
CA GLN A 190 9.56 7.24 4.16
C GLN A 190 11.07 6.96 4.00
N PHE A 191 11.59 5.86 4.57
CA PHE A 191 12.97 5.43 4.34
C PHE A 191 13.23 5.16 2.86
N LYS A 192 12.29 4.48 2.21
CA LYS A 192 12.35 4.22 0.76
C LYS A 192 12.46 5.52 -0.03
N HIS A 193 11.61 6.50 0.28
CA HIS A 193 11.64 7.80 -0.38
C HIS A 193 12.99 8.50 -0.19
N PHE A 194 13.51 8.59 1.03
CA PHE A 194 14.82 9.21 1.28
C PHE A 194 15.98 8.48 0.60
N ILE A 195 15.94 7.14 0.52
CA ILE A 195 16.92 6.33 -0.23
C ILE A 195 16.86 6.66 -1.72
N GLN A 196 15.66 6.76 -2.29
CA GLN A 196 15.49 7.14 -3.70
C GLN A 196 16.01 8.55 -3.96
N GLN A 197 15.73 9.51 -3.08
CA GLN A 197 16.26 10.88 -3.19
C GLN A 197 17.79 10.89 -3.15
N ALA A 198 18.40 10.22 -2.18
CA ALA A 198 19.86 10.14 -2.07
C ALA A 198 20.49 9.48 -3.31
N ALA A 199 19.85 8.46 -3.90
CA ALA A 199 20.33 7.83 -5.12
C ALA A 199 20.24 8.77 -6.35
N LEU A 200 19.18 9.58 -6.42
CA LEU A 200 19.00 10.57 -7.49
C LEU A 200 20.07 11.68 -7.44
N GLU A 201 20.63 11.99 -6.26
CA GLU A 201 21.74 12.95 -6.14
C GLU A 201 22.99 12.52 -6.93
N VAL A 202 23.13 11.24 -7.30
CA VAL A 202 24.21 10.70 -8.13
C VAL A 202 23.70 10.09 -9.44
N ASP A 203 22.54 10.55 -9.92
CA ASP A 203 21.90 10.14 -11.17
C ASP A 203 21.50 8.66 -11.23
N VAL A 204 21.20 8.05 -10.08
CA VAL A 204 20.71 6.66 -10.00
C VAL A 204 19.22 6.61 -9.65
N GLU A 205 18.39 6.16 -10.60
CA GLU A 205 16.96 5.94 -10.37
C GLU A 205 16.71 4.54 -9.78
N LEU A 206 16.31 4.48 -8.51
CA LEU A 206 15.97 3.23 -7.83
C LEU A 206 14.50 2.84 -8.01
N LYS A 207 14.27 1.64 -8.54
CA LYS A 207 12.94 1.04 -8.80
C LYS A 207 12.70 -0.18 -7.94
N GLY A 208 11.54 -0.23 -7.30
CA GLY A 208 11.08 -1.36 -6.49
C GLY A 208 9.68 -1.09 -5.92
N GLY A 209 8.87 -2.14 -5.79
CA GLY A 209 7.57 -2.07 -5.11
C GLY A 209 7.78 -2.15 -3.60
N ASP A 210 7.59 -3.35 -3.05
CA ASP A 210 7.69 -3.61 -1.61
C ASP A 210 9.13 -3.73 -1.08
N LYS A 211 10.07 -4.04 -1.97
CA LYS A 211 11.52 -4.03 -1.70
C LYS A 211 12.29 -3.39 -2.85
N ILE A 212 13.49 -2.90 -2.55
CA ILE A 212 14.47 -2.46 -3.56
C ILE A 212 15.61 -3.49 -3.56
N VAL A 213 15.93 -4.02 -4.73
CA VAL A 213 17.08 -4.92 -4.94
C VAL A 213 18.13 -4.18 -5.74
N LEU A 214 19.31 -4.01 -5.18
CA LEU A 214 20.45 -3.37 -5.84
C LEU A 214 21.17 -4.38 -6.74
N SER A 215 21.85 -3.88 -7.76
CA SER A 215 22.61 -4.71 -8.71
C SER A 215 23.73 -5.56 -8.08
N ASN A 216 24.23 -5.17 -6.90
CA ASN A 216 25.23 -5.90 -6.13
C ASN A 216 24.62 -7.02 -5.23
N GLY A 217 23.31 -7.27 -5.37
CA GLY A 217 22.57 -8.29 -4.63
C GLY A 217 22.01 -7.82 -3.29
N ALA A 218 22.27 -6.59 -2.86
CA ALA A 218 21.72 -6.07 -1.61
C ALA A 218 20.20 -5.88 -1.70
N GLU A 219 19.47 -6.34 -0.67
CA GLU A 219 18.03 -6.15 -0.56
C GLU A 219 17.65 -5.15 0.54
N LEU A 220 16.77 -4.21 0.21
CA LEU A 220 16.20 -3.21 1.12
C LEU A 220 14.71 -3.53 1.33
N HIS A 221 14.35 -3.97 2.53
CA HIS A 221 13.00 -4.40 2.91
C HIS A 221 12.30 -3.35 3.77
N PHE A 222 11.05 -3.00 3.46
CA PHE A 222 10.26 -1.98 4.18
C PHE A 222 9.01 -2.62 4.79
N LEU A 223 9.03 -2.83 6.11
CA LEU A 223 8.06 -3.66 6.84
C LEU A 223 7.27 -2.83 7.86
N GLY A 224 5.99 -3.13 7.98
CA GLY A 224 5.14 -2.69 9.10
C GLY A 224 5.17 -3.69 10.27
N THR A 225 4.35 -3.43 11.28
CA THR A 225 4.28 -4.18 12.54
C THR A 225 3.50 -5.50 12.49
N SER A 226 3.18 -6.02 11.30
CA SER A 226 2.57 -7.35 11.20
C SER A 226 3.65 -8.41 11.47
N ALA A 227 3.51 -9.13 12.60
CA ALA A 227 4.44 -10.17 13.00
C ALA A 227 4.60 -11.28 11.93
N ALA A 228 3.56 -11.52 11.12
CA ALA A 228 3.59 -12.48 10.01
C ALA A 228 4.52 -12.05 8.86
N THR A 229 4.66 -10.74 8.63
CA THR A 229 5.55 -10.21 7.59
C THR A 229 7.00 -10.07 8.02
N ALA A 230 7.34 -10.24 9.30
CA ALA A 230 8.66 -9.91 9.85
C ALA A 230 9.58 -11.11 10.14
N GLN A 231 9.24 -12.35 9.72
CA GLN A 231 9.94 -13.56 10.19
C GLN A 231 11.04 -14.11 9.27
N SER A 232 11.12 -13.69 8.00
CA SER A 232 11.88 -14.46 6.99
C SER A 232 13.12 -13.76 6.41
N TYR A 233 13.39 -12.52 6.79
CA TYR A 233 14.44 -11.72 6.16
C TYR A 233 15.75 -11.74 6.96
N THR A 234 16.87 -11.57 6.26
CA THR A 234 18.21 -11.50 6.85
C THR A 234 18.89 -10.20 6.43
N GLY A 235 19.29 -9.37 7.39
CA GLY A 235 19.95 -8.09 7.13
C GLY A 235 20.10 -7.21 8.37
N HIS A 236 20.68 -6.03 8.20
CA HIS A 236 20.78 -5.01 9.24
C HIS A 236 19.39 -4.49 9.60
N LEU A 237 19.03 -4.57 10.88
CA LEU A 237 17.71 -4.14 11.36
C LEU A 237 17.76 -2.67 11.80
N LYS A 238 16.86 -1.86 11.24
CA LYS A 238 16.55 -0.49 11.68
C LYS A 238 15.10 -0.47 12.15
N PHE A 239 14.92 -0.40 13.48
CA PHE A 239 13.61 -0.40 14.13
C PHE A 239 13.25 1.02 14.59
N ASP A 240 12.43 1.67 13.78
CA ASP A 240 11.93 3.02 13.94
C ASP A 240 10.68 3.06 14.86
N GLU A 241 10.60 4.12 15.66
CA GLU A 241 9.51 4.43 16.58
C GLU A 241 9.10 3.28 17.50
N PHE A 242 10.09 2.53 18.00
CA PHE A 242 9.85 1.31 18.79
C PHE A 242 9.13 1.54 20.13
N PHE A 243 9.07 2.78 20.64
CA PHE A 243 8.24 3.15 21.81
C PHE A 243 6.77 3.42 21.47
N TRP A 244 6.40 3.38 20.18
CA TRP A 244 5.04 3.60 19.68
C TRP A 244 4.47 2.33 19.01
N VAL A 245 5.02 1.17 19.36
CA VAL A 245 4.67 -0.12 18.76
C VAL A 245 3.98 -1.00 19.78
N SER A 246 2.75 -1.41 19.47
CA SER A 246 2.01 -2.42 20.23
C SER A 246 2.75 -3.77 20.23
N ASN A 247 2.65 -4.56 21.32
CA ASN A 247 3.24 -5.90 21.40
C ASN A 247 4.74 -5.92 21.07
N PHE A 248 5.46 -4.94 21.61
CA PHE A 248 6.88 -4.72 21.37
C PHE A 248 7.72 -5.96 21.73
N VAL A 249 7.40 -6.66 22.82
CA VAL A 249 8.17 -7.85 23.24
C VAL A 249 8.19 -8.91 22.14
N ASN A 250 7.04 -9.23 21.54
CA ASN A 250 6.95 -10.24 20.49
C ASN A 250 7.59 -9.74 19.19
N LEU A 251 7.31 -8.50 18.79
CA LEU A 251 7.88 -7.91 17.58
C LEU A 251 9.39 -7.81 17.65
N ARG A 252 9.95 -7.40 18.79
CA ARG A 252 11.40 -7.40 19.01
C ARG A 252 11.98 -8.80 18.92
N LYS A 253 11.31 -9.82 19.48
CA LYS A 253 11.79 -11.21 19.41
C LYS A 253 11.91 -11.67 17.96
N VAL A 254 10.88 -11.43 17.16
CA VAL A 254 10.84 -11.75 15.73
C VAL A 254 11.85 -10.91 14.95
N ALA A 255 11.85 -9.60 15.13
CA ALA A 255 12.72 -8.69 14.38
C ALA A 255 14.20 -8.88 14.73
N GLY A 256 14.50 -9.12 16.01
CA GLY A 256 15.83 -9.46 16.46
C GLY A 256 16.38 -10.74 15.81
N ALA A 257 15.51 -11.71 15.50
CA ALA A 257 15.89 -12.95 14.82
C ALA A 257 16.43 -12.70 13.39
N MET A 258 15.91 -11.69 12.69
CA MET A 258 16.33 -11.30 11.33
C MET A 258 17.79 -10.82 11.26
N ALA A 259 18.30 -10.27 12.37
CA ALA A 259 19.66 -9.75 12.48
C ALA A 259 20.51 -10.60 13.46
N THR A 260 20.43 -11.94 13.36
CA THR A 260 21.17 -12.88 14.22
C THR A 260 22.56 -13.23 13.70
N LEU A 261 22.76 -13.28 12.38
CA LEU A 261 24.06 -13.63 11.80
C LEU A 261 25.17 -12.65 12.20
N GLU A 262 26.41 -13.11 12.15
CA GLU A 262 27.59 -12.30 12.42
C GLU A 262 27.73 -11.16 11.38
N GLY A 263 28.22 -10.00 11.84
CA GLY A 263 28.35 -8.79 11.03
C GLY A 263 27.07 -7.93 10.94
N LEU A 264 25.89 -8.47 11.25
CA LEU A 264 24.64 -7.69 11.23
C LEU A 264 24.47 -6.83 12.48
N THR A 265 23.86 -5.66 12.33
CA THR A 265 23.58 -4.71 13.42
C THR A 265 22.08 -4.52 13.64
N ARG A 266 21.71 -4.07 14.84
CA ARG A 266 20.34 -3.73 15.24
C ARG A 266 20.32 -2.31 15.81
N THR A 267 19.64 -1.41 15.11
CA THR A 267 19.52 0.00 15.53
C THR A 267 18.05 0.29 15.84
N TYR A 268 17.76 0.60 17.09
CA TYR A 268 16.44 1.01 17.58
C TYR A 268 16.46 2.52 17.78
N PHE A 269 15.47 3.24 17.27
CA PHE A 269 15.38 4.68 17.50
C PHE A 269 13.93 5.16 17.55
N SER A 270 13.63 6.11 18.43
CA SER A 270 12.24 6.51 18.69
C SER A 270 12.18 7.81 19.49
N THR A 271 11.07 8.53 19.43
CA THR A 271 10.71 9.43 20.54
C THR A 271 10.21 8.59 21.72
N PRO A 272 10.36 9.04 22.98
CA PRO A 272 9.82 8.31 24.12
C PRO A 272 8.29 8.36 24.13
N SER A 273 7.69 7.32 24.71
CA SER A 273 6.25 7.28 24.99
C SER A 273 6.04 7.44 26.50
N GLY A 274 5.71 6.36 27.21
CA GLY A 274 5.50 6.36 28.65
C GLY A 274 6.24 5.21 29.35
N GLU A 275 6.45 5.33 30.66
CA GLU A 275 7.21 4.35 31.45
C GLU A 275 6.53 2.97 31.49
N MET A 276 5.21 2.93 31.25
CA MET A 276 4.42 1.70 31.18
C MET A 276 4.52 0.95 29.85
N HIS A 277 5.18 1.53 28.85
CA HIS A 277 5.37 0.86 27.56
C HIS A 277 6.33 -0.33 27.74
N GLU A 278 6.06 -1.46 27.09
CA GLU A 278 6.87 -2.69 27.21
C GLU A 278 8.36 -2.49 26.85
N ALA A 279 8.64 -1.53 25.98
CA ALA A 279 10.01 -1.17 25.59
C ALA A 279 10.78 -0.41 26.68
N TYR A 280 10.11 0.15 27.69
CA TYR A 280 10.76 0.93 28.74
C TYR A 280 11.74 0.08 29.55
N GLN A 281 11.30 -1.11 30.01
CA GLN A 281 12.16 -2.07 30.71
C GLN A 281 13.34 -2.57 29.86
N PHE A 282 13.21 -2.51 28.54
CA PHE A 282 14.30 -2.85 27.62
C PHE A 282 15.32 -1.70 27.50
N TRP A 283 14.84 -0.47 27.48
CA TRP A 283 15.67 0.74 27.48
C TRP A 283 16.44 0.90 28.79
N THR A 284 15.76 0.78 29.94
CA THR A 284 16.34 0.92 31.29
C THR A 284 17.26 -0.24 31.70
N GLY A 285 17.35 -1.31 30.90
CA GLY A 285 18.13 -2.50 31.26
C GLY A 285 17.48 -3.37 32.34
N ASP A 286 16.32 -2.99 32.89
CA ASP A 286 15.59 -3.78 33.91
C ASP A 286 15.29 -5.19 33.44
N ARG A 287 14.94 -5.34 32.15
CA ARG A 287 14.73 -6.64 31.53
C ARG A 287 16.01 -7.48 31.48
N TRP A 288 17.16 -6.87 31.24
CA TRP A 288 18.44 -7.60 31.25
C TRP A 288 18.78 -8.00 32.69
N ASN A 289 18.62 -7.09 33.65
CA ASN A 289 18.85 -7.32 35.07
C ASN A 289 17.93 -8.39 35.67
N SER A 290 16.68 -8.51 35.19
CA SER A 290 15.73 -9.52 35.69
C SER A 290 16.19 -10.95 35.38
N GLU A 291 16.92 -11.13 34.27
CA GLU A 291 17.53 -12.40 33.86
C GLU A 291 18.90 -12.65 34.52
N GLN A 292 19.48 -11.66 35.21
CA GLN A 292 20.76 -11.80 35.92
C GLN A 292 20.59 -12.17 37.41
N PRO A 293 21.52 -12.98 37.97
CA PRO A 293 21.67 -13.13 39.41
C PRO A 293 21.86 -11.77 40.09
N ARG A 294 21.35 -11.61 41.32
CA ARG A 294 21.42 -10.32 42.06
C ARG A 294 22.84 -9.73 42.12
N SER A 295 23.87 -10.57 42.22
CA SER A 295 25.28 -10.15 42.27
C SER A 295 25.85 -9.64 40.94
N LYS A 296 25.20 -9.91 39.81
CA LYS A 296 25.62 -9.49 38.46
C LYS A 296 24.73 -8.41 37.86
N ARG A 297 23.74 -7.92 38.61
CA ARG A 297 22.91 -6.80 38.19
C ARG A 297 23.75 -5.53 38.18
N SER A 298 23.54 -4.70 37.19
CA SER A 298 24.22 -3.41 37.04
C SER A 298 23.17 -2.30 37.02
N GLU A 299 23.51 -1.14 37.57
CA GLU A 299 22.68 0.04 37.43
C GLU A 299 22.86 0.62 36.02
N PHE A 300 21.74 1.02 35.40
CA PHE A 300 21.74 1.65 34.09
C PHE A 300 21.33 3.11 34.28
N ASP A 301 22.31 4.02 34.35
CA ASP A 301 22.02 5.45 34.35
C ASP A 301 21.54 5.87 32.95
N VAL A 302 20.22 5.93 32.78
CA VAL A 302 19.57 6.35 31.53
C VAL A 302 19.21 7.84 31.52
N SER A 303 19.82 8.65 32.38
CA SER A 303 19.63 10.10 32.37
C SER A 303 20.21 10.74 31.11
N HIS A 304 19.60 11.85 30.67
CA HIS A 304 20.11 12.64 29.54
C HIS A 304 21.55 13.09 29.76
N ALA A 305 21.90 13.52 30.98
CA ALA A 305 23.25 13.98 31.31
C ALA A 305 24.33 12.91 31.04
N HIS A 306 24.03 11.64 31.33
CA HIS A 306 24.91 10.52 31.07
C HIS A 306 24.90 10.11 29.59
N LEU A 307 23.72 10.11 28.96
CA LEU A 307 23.52 9.54 27.62
C LEU A 307 23.72 10.50 26.45
N LYS A 308 23.85 11.81 26.66
CA LYS A 308 23.93 12.80 25.56
C LYS A 308 25.05 12.54 24.53
N ARG A 309 26.17 11.92 24.94
CA ARG A 309 27.31 11.56 24.05
C ARG A 309 27.35 10.09 23.65
N GLY A 310 26.33 9.32 24.02
CA GLY A 310 26.30 7.88 23.78
C GLY A 310 27.16 7.07 24.77
N VAL A 311 26.63 5.97 25.30
CA VAL A 311 27.33 5.10 26.25
C VAL A 311 27.05 3.63 25.93
N LEU A 312 28.09 2.79 25.98
CA LEU A 312 27.97 1.34 25.88
C LEU A 312 27.72 0.72 27.26
N PHE A 313 26.60 0.00 27.40
CA PHE A 313 26.21 -0.65 28.65
C PHE A 313 26.63 -2.12 28.75
N PRO A 314 26.54 -2.74 29.94
CA PRO A 314 26.88 -4.16 30.17
C PRO A 314 26.09 -5.15 29.29
N ASP A 315 24.88 -4.78 28.85
CA ASP A 315 24.08 -5.58 27.92
C ASP A 315 24.59 -5.53 26.47
N LYS A 316 25.75 -4.89 26.23
CA LYS A 316 26.38 -4.67 24.93
C LYS A 316 25.49 -3.86 23.97
N THR A 317 24.67 -2.97 24.52
CA THR A 317 23.89 -2.01 23.74
C THR A 317 24.44 -0.60 23.98
N TRP A 318 24.79 0.06 22.89
CA TRP A 318 25.12 1.48 22.91
C TRP A 318 23.83 2.32 22.95
N ARG A 319 23.73 3.27 23.88
CA ARG A 319 22.53 4.09 24.09
C ARG A 319 22.86 5.57 24.02
N GLN A 320 22.00 6.36 23.37
CA GLN A 320 22.10 7.82 23.33
C GLN A 320 20.74 8.50 23.46
N ILE A 321 20.71 9.68 24.09
CA ILE A 321 19.57 10.62 24.05
C ILE A 321 20.01 11.88 23.30
N VAL A 322 19.21 12.32 22.33
CA VAL A 322 19.43 13.59 21.58
C VAL A 322 18.18 14.45 21.68
N THR A 323 18.26 15.54 22.44
CA THR A 323 17.17 16.52 22.59
C THR A 323 17.23 17.59 21.49
N ILE A 324 16.16 18.39 21.36
CA ILE A 324 16.19 19.55 20.45
C ILE A 324 17.23 20.58 20.89
N GLU A 325 17.40 20.76 22.20
CA GLU A 325 18.37 21.69 22.76
C GLU A 325 19.81 21.25 22.45
N ASP A 326 20.10 19.96 22.55
CA ASP A 326 21.41 19.43 22.14
C ASP A 326 21.68 19.70 20.66
N ALA A 327 20.69 19.47 19.80
CA ALA A 327 20.83 19.67 18.35
C ALA A 327 21.09 21.14 18.03
N VAL A 328 20.30 22.06 18.58
CA VAL A 328 20.43 23.51 18.35
C VAL A 328 21.75 24.04 18.92
N ALA A 329 22.13 23.63 20.14
CA ALA A 329 23.40 24.01 20.76
C ALA A 329 24.62 23.56 19.92
N ASN A 330 24.47 22.52 19.11
CA ASN A 330 25.51 22.00 18.23
C ASN A 330 25.29 22.35 16.74
N GLY A 331 24.60 23.45 16.45
CA GLY A 331 24.54 24.04 15.11
C GLY A 331 23.37 23.60 14.23
N TRP A 332 22.32 23.02 14.81
CA TRP A 332 21.06 22.78 14.09
C TRP A 332 20.28 24.10 13.90
N GLN A 333 20.20 24.57 12.65
CA GLN A 333 19.64 25.89 12.32
C GLN A 333 18.19 25.84 11.80
N PHE A 334 17.62 24.65 11.64
CA PHE A 334 16.31 24.46 10.99
C PHE A 334 15.13 24.57 11.97
N THR A 335 15.38 24.93 13.23
CA THR A 335 14.37 24.84 14.28
C THR A 335 14.53 25.95 15.31
N SER A 336 13.46 26.68 15.56
CA SER A 336 13.35 27.69 16.60
C SER A 336 12.77 27.04 17.86
N ILE A 337 13.54 27.05 18.96
CA ILE A 337 13.09 26.49 20.24
C ILE A 337 11.96 27.34 20.82
N ASP A 338 12.04 28.66 20.66
CA ASP A 338 11.06 29.59 21.20
C ASP A 338 9.68 29.40 20.56
N ASP A 339 9.64 29.21 19.24
CA ASP A 339 8.39 28.94 18.52
C ASP A 339 7.77 27.62 18.98
N ILE A 340 8.57 26.55 19.06
CA ILE A 340 8.10 25.24 19.52
C ILE A 340 7.60 25.31 20.97
N ARG A 341 8.31 26.02 21.86
CA ARG A 341 7.86 26.21 23.24
C ARG A 341 6.58 27.04 23.34
N GLY A 342 6.34 27.96 22.40
CA GLY A 342 5.09 28.71 22.30
C GLY A 342 3.92 27.86 21.80
N GLU A 343 4.18 26.89 20.92
CA GLU A 343 3.18 26.02 20.29
C GLU A 343 2.78 24.81 21.15
N ASN A 344 3.61 24.42 22.13
CA ASN A 344 3.44 23.19 22.91
C ASN A 344 3.29 23.49 24.40
N THR A 345 2.55 22.65 25.14
CA THR A 345 2.61 22.71 26.60
C THR A 345 3.98 22.27 27.11
N GLU A 346 4.33 22.66 28.33
CA GLU A 346 5.58 22.23 28.97
C GLU A 346 5.71 20.70 28.98
N SER A 347 4.62 19.99 29.23
CA SER A 347 4.63 18.52 29.26
C SER A 347 4.90 17.89 27.90
N GLU A 348 4.34 18.45 26.82
CA GLU A 348 4.59 17.98 25.46
C GLU A 348 5.97 18.37 24.97
N PHE A 349 6.41 19.59 25.29
CA PHE A 349 7.75 20.05 24.97
C PHE A 349 8.78 19.07 25.54
N ARG A 350 8.63 18.73 26.82
CA ARG A 350 9.50 17.78 27.51
C ARG A 350 9.47 16.38 26.91
N ASN A 351 8.29 15.87 26.56
CA ASN A 351 8.17 14.54 25.97
C ASN A 351 8.69 14.46 24.53
N LEU A 352 8.21 15.35 23.66
CA LEU A 352 8.45 15.31 22.22
C LEU A 352 9.85 15.81 21.83
N TYR A 353 10.38 16.77 22.58
CA TYR A 353 11.61 17.47 22.20
C TYR A 353 12.75 17.31 23.21
N MET A 354 12.45 17.15 24.50
CA MET A 354 13.46 16.86 25.54
C MET A 354 13.62 15.36 25.85
N CYS A 355 12.92 14.50 25.12
CA CYS A 355 13.02 13.05 25.25
C CYS A 355 12.70 12.51 26.65
N GLU A 356 11.79 13.15 27.37
CA GLU A 356 11.34 12.67 28.68
C GLU A 356 10.16 11.70 28.57
N PHE A 357 10.17 10.64 29.38
CA PHE A 357 9.04 9.70 29.46
C PHE A 357 7.89 10.28 30.26
N VAL A 358 6.66 10.01 29.81
CA VAL A 358 5.47 10.31 30.58
C VAL A 358 5.37 9.33 31.76
N ARG A 359 5.44 9.87 32.99
CA ARG A 359 5.28 9.12 34.24
C ARG A 359 3.84 8.67 34.46
N ASP A 360 3.67 7.53 35.14
CA ASP A 360 2.35 7.05 35.54
C ASP A 360 1.88 7.70 36.84
N GLY A 361 0.59 8.01 36.94
CA GLY A 361 0.00 8.54 38.18
C GLY A 361 -1.36 9.21 38.07
N GLU A 362 -1.73 9.78 36.92
CA GLU A 362 -2.97 10.60 36.81
C GLU A 362 -3.83 10.31 35.59
N ALA A 363 -3.28 9.66 34.55
CA ALA A 363 -4.00 9.41 33.29
C ALA A 363 -5.14 8.40 33.47
N ALA A 364 -6.29 8.70 32.87
CA ALA A 364 -7.45 7.82 32.85
C ALA A 364 -7.22 6.58 31.97
N PHE A 365 -6.50 6.77 30.86
CA PHE A 365 -6.18 5.74 29.87
C PHE A 365 -4.68 5.43 29.91
N SER A 366 -4.32 4.15 30.03
CA SER A 366 -2.93 3.73 29.94
C SER A 366 -2.43 3.85 28.51
N LEU A 367 -1.29 4.51 28.32
CA LEU A 367 -0.68 4.68 27.00
C LEU A 367 -0.40 3.33 26.31
N ASN A 368 -0.01 2.30 27.06
CA ASN A 368 0.21 0.97 26.49
C ASN A 368 -1.08 0.37 25.91
N THR A 369 -2.20 0.49 26.64
CA THR A 369 -3.51 0.03 26.15
C THR A 369 -3.94 0.82 24.91
N LEU A 370 -3.71 2.14 24.88
CA LEU A 370 -4.04 2.98 23.73
C LEU A 370 -3.20 2.59 22.51
N VAL A 371 -1.87 2.48 22.64
CA VAL A 371 -0.99 2.03 21.55
C VAL A 371 -1.39 0.65 21.03
N GLY A 372 -1.85 -0.23 21.92
CA GLY A 372 -2.40 -1.54 21.56
C GLY A 372 -3.66 -1.51 20.69
N CYS A 373 -4.42 -0.40 20.70
CA CYS A 373 -5.61 -0.22 19.87
C CYS A 373 -5.28 0.28 18.44
N GLY A 374 -4.04 0.68 18.17
CA GLY A 374 -3.65 1.12 16.83
C GLY A 374 -3.57 -0.05 15.84
N VAL A 375 -4.10 0.11 14.64
CA VAL A 375 -3.98 -0.85 13.51
C VAL A 375 -3.43 -0.16 12.24
N ASP A 376 -2.89 -0.92 11.29
CA ASP A 376 -2.54 -0.37 9.97
C ASP A 376 -3.82 -0.33 9.12
N GLY A 377 -4.56 0.78 9.19
CA GLY A 377 -5.90 0.87 8.61
C GLY A 377 -5.92 0.64 7.09
N TYR A 378 -4.82 0.92 6.39
CA TYR A 378 -4.73 0.69 4.94
C TYR A 378 -4.75 -0.79 4.57
N ASP A 379 -4.08 -1.63 5.39
CA ASP A 379 -3.98 -3.07 5.16
C ASP A 379 -5.10 -3.84 5.88
N GLU A 380 -5.49 -3.39 7.07
CA GLU A 380 -6.43 -4.09 7.96
C GLU A 380 -7.90 -3.70 7.75
N TRP A 381 -8.20 -2.53 7.17
CA TRP A 381 -9.57 -2.07 6.87
C TRP A 381 -9.81 -1.96 5.35
N PRO A 382 -10.11 -3.08 4.65
CA PRO A 382 -10.26 -3.09 3.19
C PRO A 382 -11.44 -2.27 2.67
N ASP A 383 -12.39 -1.92 3.54
CA ASP A 383 -13.53 -1.06 3.26
C ASP A 383 -13.23 0.43 3.40
N TRP A 384 -12.12 0.80 4.04
CA TRP A 384 -11.69 2.19 4.21
C TRP A 384 -10.78 2.63 3.07
N LYS A 385 -11.17 3.70 2.38
CA LYS A 385 -10.45 4.28 1.23
C LYS A 385 -10.23 5.77 1.44
N PRO A 386 -9.17 6.18 2.18
CA PRO A 386 -9.01 7.56 2.64
C PRO A 386 -9.02 8.61 1.52
N PHE A 387 -8.55 8.26 0.33
CA PHE A 387 -8.48 9.17 -0.82
C PHE A 387 -9.71 9.13 -1.76
N ALA A 388 -10.73 8.34 -1.43
CA ALA A 388 -11.97 8.32 -2.20
C ALA A 388 -12.89 9.48 -1.77
N VAL A 389 -13.75 9.93 -2.68
CA VAL A 389 -14.77 10.98 -2.40
C VAL A 389 -15.65 10.60 -1.19
N ARG A 390 -15.91 9.31 -0.99
CA ARG A 390 -16.55 8.75 0.20
C ARG A 390 -15.68 7.66 0.80
N PRO A 391 -14.86 7.98 1.83
CA PRO A 391 -13.85 7.03 2.32
C PRO A 391 -14.42 5.71 2.83
N MET A 392 -15.62 5.73 3.40
CA MET A 392 -16.32 4.54 3.89
C MET A 392 -17.49 4.10 2.99
N GLY A 393 -17.64 4.69 1.80
CA GLY A 393 -18.73 4.37 0.87
C GLY A 393 -20.12 4.60 1.50
N VAL A 394 -20.90 3.52 1.64
CA VAL A 394 -22.24 3.53 2.27
C VAL A 394 -22.21 3.09 3.73
N ARG A 395 -21.05 2.73 4.26
CA ARG A 395 -20.92 2.26 5.64
C ARG A 395 -21.31 3.37 6.60
N GLU A 396 -22.14 3.03 7.58
CA GLU A 396 -22.62 3.97 8.57
C GLU A 396 -21.50 4.48 9.46
N VAL A 397 -21.59 5.76 9.83
CA VAL A 397 -20.59 6.47 10.62
C VAL A 397 -21.28 7.32 11.68
N TRP A 398 -20.65 7.44 12.84
CA TRP A 398 -21.03 8.32 13.94
C TRP A 398 -20.00 9.43 14.07
N LEU A 399 -20.48 10.66 14.20
CA LEU A 399 -19.65 11.82 14.46
C LEU A 399 -19.75 12.20 15.93
N GLY A 400 -18.63 12.64 16.47
CA GLY A 400 -18.60 13.33 17.75
C GLY A 400 -17.85 14.63 17.59
N TYR A 401 -18.38 15.69 18.20
CA TYR A 401 -17.88 17.04 18.06
C TYR A 401 -17.73 17.69 19.44
N ASP A 402 -16.49 18.01 19.80
CA ASP A 402 -16.17 18.82 20.97
C ASP A 402 -16.02 20.28 20.53
N ALA A 403 -16.92 21.14 21.01
CA ALA A 403 -17.09 22.50 20.49
C ALA A 403 -16.13 23.49 21.15
N ASN A 404 -15.66 24.45 20.35
CA ASN A 404 -14.71 25.46 20.82
C ASN A 404 -15.39 26.59 21.62
N GLY A 405 -14.66 27.18 22.57
CA GLY A 405 -15.00 28.46 23.18
C GLY A 405 -14.71 29.65 22.24
N SER A 406 -15.70 30.50 21.94
CA SER A 406 -15.59 31.69 21.06
C SER A 406 -14.69 32.82 21.61
N SER A 407 -13.93 32.60 22.68
CA SER A 407 -13.25 33.67 23.42
C SER A 407 -11.95 34.15 22.79
N GLY A 408 -11.51 33.57 21.66
CA GLY A 408 -10.27 33.96 20.97
C GLY A 408 -8.99 33.74 21.79
N LYS A 409 -9.07 33.13 22.98
CA LYS A 409 -7.95 32.82 23.87
C LYS A 409 -7.52 31.35 23.78
N GLY A 410 -7.33 30.86 22.56
CA GLY A 410 -6.64 29.59 22.29
C GLY A 410 -7.41 28.30 22.58
N ASP A 411 -8.70 28.31 22.86
CA ASP A 411 -9.42 27.03 22.93
C ASP A 411 -9.48 26.40 21.51
N CYS A 412 -9.31 25.07 21.44
CA CYS A 412 -9.44 24.26 20.24
C CYS A 412 -10.69 23.38 20.38
N GLY A 413 -11.38 23.12 19.27
CA GLY A 413 -12.41 22.10 19.17
C GLY A 413 -11.93 20.91 18.35
N ALA A 414 -12.72 19.84 18.30
CA ALA A 414 -12.38 18.65 17.53
C ALA A 414 -13.59 17.93 16.96
N LEU A 415 -13.42 17.36 15.77
CA LEU A 415 -14.35 16.44 15.15
C LEU A 415 -13.70 15.05 15.06
N SER A 416 -14.44 14.01 15.45
CA SER A 416 -14.03 12.62 15.33
C SER A 416 -15.03 11.82 14.52
N VAL A 417 -14.54 11.03 13.57
CA VAL A 417 -15.31 10.18 12.67
C VAL A 417 -15.14 8.72 13.10
N CYS A 418 -16.17 8.14 13.69
CA CYS A 418 -16.15 6.79 14.24
C CYS A 418 -17.09 5.86 13.46
N VAL A 419 -16.58 4.75 12.96
CA VAL A 419 -17.36 3.67 12.37
C VAL A 419 -17.81 2.76 13.51
N PRO A 420 -19.11 2.70 13.84
CA PRO A 420 -19.62 1.76 14.84
C PRO A 420 -19.47 0.31 14.34
N PRO A 421 -19.51 -0.71 15.20
CA PRO A 421 -19.54 -2.10 14.74
C PRO A 421 -20.84 -2.45 14.00
N LEU A 422 -20.80 -3.47 13.13
CA LEU A 422 -22.01 -3.99 12.45
C LEU A 422 -22.86 -4.89 13.36
N VAL A 423 -22.23 -5.49 14.37
CA VAL A 423 -22.84 -6.40 15.33
C VAL A 423 -22.57 -5.90 16.74
N ALA A 424 -23.50 -6.11 17.66
CA ALA A 424 -23.28 -5.79 19.07
C ALA A 424 -22.02 -6.50 19.58
N GLY A 425 -21.18 -5.80 20.34
CA GLY A 425 -19.90 -6.37 20.80
C GLY A 425 -18.74 -6.29 19.80
N GLY A 426 -18.96 -5.83 18.56
CA GLY A 426 -17.89 -5.67 17.56
C GLY A 426 -16.97 -4.48 17.81
N ARG A 427 -15.98 -4.29 16.92
CA ARG A 427 -14.97 -3.22 17.03
C ARG A 427 -15.45 -1.89 16.43
N PHE A 428 -15.21 -0.80 17.16
CA PHE A 428 -15.27 0.58 16.70
C PHE A 428 -13.99 0.94 15.97
N ARG A 429 -14.10 1.75 14.92
CA ARG A 429 -12.94 2.25 14.16
C ARG A 429 -12.99 3.76 14.05
N THR A 430 -12.04 4.48 14.65
CA THR A 430 -11.88 5.91 14.42
C THR A 430 -11.04 6.10 13.15
N VAL A 431 -11.66 6.62 12.09
CA VAL A 431 -11.09 6.63 10.73
C VAL A 431 -10.58 8.00 10.28
N GLU A 432 -11.03 9.07 10.92
CA GLU A 432 -10.59 10.44 10.61
C GLU A 432 -10.84 11.34 11.82
N THR A 433 -9.91 12.24 12.10
CA THR A 433 -10.01 13.24 13.16
C THR A 433 -9.54 14.60 12.66
N VAL A 434 -10.22 15.66 13.08
CA VAL A 434 -9.90 17.04 12.68
C VAL A 434 -9.89 17.94 13.91
N ARG A 435 -8.83 18.73 14.07
CA ARG A 435 -8.78 19.83 15.04
C ARG A 435 -9.34 21.09 14.40
N VAL A 436 -10.08 21.85 15.20
CA VAL A 436 -10.76 23.07 14.78
C VAL A 436 -10.29 24.21 15.68
N GLN A 437 -9.62 25.23 15.12
CA GLN A 437 -9.11 26.36 15.88
C GLN A 437 -9.49 27.67 15.20
N GLY A 438 -9.93 28.66 16.00
CA GLY A 438 -10.23 30.00 15.51
C GLY A 438 -11.41 30.12 14.52
N MET A 439 -12.32 29.13 14.49
CA MET A 439 -13.52 29.16 13.65
C MET A 439 -14.74 29.68 14.42
N GLU A 440 -15.55 30.50 13.79
CA GLU A 440 -16.88 30.90 14.30
C GLU A 440 -17.87 29.72 14.24
N PHE A 441 -18.95 29.79 15.03
CA PHE A 441 -19.88 28.65 15.15
C PHE A 441 -20.59 28.29 13.84
N GLU A 442 -20.82 29.23 12.92
CA GLU A 442 -21.32 28.92 11.56
C GLU A 442 -20.31 28.11 10.73
N GLN A 443 -19.02 28.45 10.83
CA GLN A 443 -17.95 27.74 10.11
C GLN A 443 -17.75 26.34 10.68
N GLN A 444 -17.83 26.22 12.01
CA GLN A 444 -17.83 24.92 12.70
C GLN A 444 -19.01 24.04 12.23
N ALA A 445 -20.20 24.60 12.11
CA ALA A 445 -21.38 23.87 11.63
C ALA A 445 -21.25 23.49 10.14
N ALA A 446 -20.69 24.36 9.29
CA ALA A 446 -20.44 24.06 7.88
C ALA A 446 -19.42 22.92 7.70
N LEU A 447 -18.39 22.85 8.56
CA LEU A 447 -17.47 21.72 8.60
C LEU A 447 -18.21 20.41 8.92
N ILE A 448 -19.09 20.42 9.93
CA ILE A 448 -19.91 19.23 10.25
C ILE A 448 -20.78 18.85 9.05
N GLU A 449 -21.40 19.83 8.38
CA GLU A 449 -22.21 19.62 7.18
C GLU A 449 -21.41 18.95 6.05
N GLU A 450 -20.20 19.40 5.77
CA GLU A 450 -19.28 18.77 4.80
C GLU A 450 -19.07 17.29 5.12
N TYR A 451 -18.86 16.96 6.40
CA TYR A 451 -18.68 15.58 6.84
C TYR A 451 -19.95 14.73 6.72
N THR A 452 -21.14 15.32 6.84
CA THR A 452 -22.40 14.63 6.53
C THR A 452 -22.58 14.33 5.04
N GLN A 453 -21.92 15.07 4.16
CA GLN A 453 -21.92 14.82 2.71
C GLN A 453 -20.86 13.78 2.32
N LYS A 454 -19.71 13.80 3.00
CA LYS A 454 -18.58 12.89 2.84
C LYS A 454 -18.87 11.48 3.35
N TYR A 455 -19.62 11.35 4.46
CA TYR A 455 -19.91 10.08 5.13
C TYR A 455 -21.41 9.79 5.22
N ASN A 456 -21.80 8.50 5.31
CA ASN A 456 -23.17 8.12 5.64
C ASN A 456 -23.40 8.23 7.16
N VAL A 457 -23.60 9.46 7.63
CA VAL A 457 -23.71 9.77 9.05
C VAL A 457 -25.06 9.34 9.62
N LYS A 458 -25.05 8.61 10.74
CA LYS A 458 -26.25 8.15 11.46
C LYS A 458 -26.43 8.76 12.84
N HIS A 459 -25.35 9.26 13.43
CA HIS A 459 -25.37 9.90 14.74
C HIS A 459 -24.37 11.06 14.75
N ILE A 460 -24.72 12.14 15.43
CA ILE A 460 -23.82 13.26 15.72
C ILE A 460 -23.99 13.61 17.20
N GLY A 461 -22.97 13.40 18.01
CA GLY A 461 -22.92 13.88 19.39
C GLY A 461 -22.15 15.20 19.47
N ILE A 462 -22.77 16.26 20.00
CA ILE A 462 -22.15 17.60 20.08
C ILE A 462 -22.05 18.04 21.54
N ASP A 463 -20.86 18.45 21.98
CA ASP A 463 -20.73 19.19 23.24
C ASP A 463 -21.38 20.57 23.11
N VAL A 464 -22.32 20.89 23.99
CA VAL A 464 -22.99 22.20 24.05
C VAL A 464 -22.59 23.01 25.29
N THR A 465 -21.58 22.55 26.03
CA THR A 465 -21.11 23.19 27.26
C THR A 465 -20.58 24.60 27.01
N GLY A 466 -20.89 25.52 27.93
CA GLY A 466 -20.35 26.88 27.87
C GLY A 466 -20.95 27.79 26.78
N GLY A 467 -22.05 27.37 26.13
CA GLY A 467 -22.87 28.22 25.26
C GLY A 467 -22.45 28.31 23.80
N ASN A 468 -21.18 28.05 23.46
CA ASN A 468 -20.70 28.12 22.07
C ASN A 468 -21.10 26.90 21.25
N GLY A 469 -21.00 25.71 21.84
CA GLY A 469 -21.49 24.48 21.22
C GLY A 469 -23.01 24.46 21.02
N GLU A 470 -23.78 25.20 21.83
CA GLU A 470 -25.22 25.38 21.62
C GLU A 470 -25.51 26.08 20.29
N GLY A 471 -24.74 27.12 19.94
CA GLY A 471 -24.86 27.81 18.65
C GLY A 471 -24.62 26.88 17.47
N VAL A 472 -23.55 26.07 17.54
CA VAL A 472 -23.24 25.05 16.52
C VAL A 472 -24.37 24.03 16.42
N TYR A 473 -24.84 23.49 17.54
CA TYR A 473 -25.92 22.50 17.59
C TYR A 473 -27.22 23.02 16.96
N GLN A 474 -27.61 24.27 17.23
CA GLN A 474 -28.81 24.87 16.65
C GLN A 474 -28.75 24.97 15.12
N ILE A 475 -27.57 25.20 14.54
CA ILE A 475 -27.37 25.18 13.09
C ILE A 475 -27.38 23.74 12.56
N VAL A 476 -26.61 22.85 13.19
CA VAL A 476 -26.51 21.44 12.77
C VAL A 476 -27.88 20.76 12.78
N LYS A 477 -28.72 21.04 13.79
CA LYS A 477 -30.06 20.48 13.90
C LYS A 477 -30.98 20.82 12.72
N LYS A 478 -30.73 21.92 11.99
CA LYS A 478 -31.53 22.31 10.81
C LYS A 478 -31.32 21.35 9.64
N PHE A 479 -30.09 20.90 9.41
CA PHE A 479 -29.75 19.99 8.30
C PHE A 479 -29.62 18.51 8.75
N PHE A 480 -29.36 18.26 10.03
CA PHE A 480 -29.29 16.93 10.63
C PHE A 480 -30.12 16.86 11.93
N PRO A 481 -31.45 16.64 11.84
CA PRO A 481 -32.35 16.66 13.00
C PRO A 481 -32.07 15.62 14.09
N LEU A 482 -31.31 14.56 13.77
CA LEU A 482 -30.93 13.48 14.69
C LEU A 482 -29.69 13.81 15.54
N ALA A 483 -29.13 15.02 15.43
CA ALA A 483 -28.01 15.44 16.27
C ALA A 483 -28.41 15.47 17.75
N VAL A 484 -27.51 15.06 18.63
CA VAL A 484 -27.74 14.94 20.08
C VAL A 484 -26.82 15.91 20.84
N PRO A 485 -27.38 16.81 21.66
CA PRO A 485 -26.58 17.71 22.48
C PRO A 485 -26.15 17.02 23.78
N TYR A 486 -24.89 17.22 24.17
CA TYR A 486 -24.32 16.72 25.41
C TYR A 486 -23.81 17.88 26.26
N ASN A 487 -24.23 17.92 27.53
CA ASN A 487 -23.73 18.89 28.50
C ASN A 487 -22.66 18.21 29.38
N PHE A 488 -21.45 18.73 29.41
CA PHE A 488 -20.32 18.24 30.21
C PHE A 488 -20.46 18.70 31.66
N ASN A 489 -21.02 17.81 32.48
CA ASN A 489 -21.00 17.88 33.93
C ASN A 489 -20.16 16.71 34.48
N ILE A 490 -19.95 16.67 35.79
CA ILE A 490 -19.14 15.61 36.44
C ILE A 490 -19.65 14.20 36.07
N ALA A 491 -20.98 14.00 36.02
CA ALA A 491 -21.59 12.71 35.73
C ALA A 491 -21.45 12.31 34.26
N SER A 492 -21.68 13.23 33.32
CA SER A 492 -21.57 12.94 31.88
C SER A 492 -20.11 12.75 31.45
N LYS A 493 -19.16 13.57 31.94
CA LYS A 493 -17.71 13.35 31.71
C LYS A 493 -17.28 11.97 32.21
N ARG A 494 -17.74 11.58 33.41
CA ARG A 494 -17.49 10.24 33.96
C ARG A 494 -18.10 9.14 33.10
N ALA A 495 -19.33 9.32 32.60
CA ALA A 495 -19.99 8.32 31.75
C ALA A 495 -19.24 8.12 30.42
N LEU A 496 -18.81 9.21 29.78
CA LEU A 496 -17.99 9.19 28.55
C LEU A 496 -16.70 8.38 28.75
N VAL A 497 -15.93 8.74 29.78
CA VAL A 497 -14.65 8.07 30.08
C VAL A 497 -14.88 6.60 30.47
N MET A 498 -15.89 6.30 31.28
CA MET A 498 -16.18 4.92 31.69
C MET A 498 -16.62 4.05 30.50
N LYS A 499 -17.46 4.58 29.60
CA LYS A 499 -17.84 3.87 28.37
C LYS A 499 -16.63 3.61 27.50
N MET A 500 -15.78 4.60 27.30
CA MET A 500 -14.60 4.43 26.47
C MET A 500 -13.60 3.44 27.10
N LEU A 501 -13.40 3.50 28.42
CA LEU A 501 -12.60 2.50 29.14
C LEU A 501 -13.14 1.08 28.98
N GLN A 502 -14.46 0.90 28.97
CA GLN A 502 -15.09 -0.39 28.69
C GLN A 502 -14.77 -0.89 27.28
N VAL A 503 -14.92 -0.03 26.26
CA VAL A 503 -14.63 -0.40 24.86
C VAL A 503 -13.14 -0.73 24.68
N VAL A 504 -12.25 0.10 25.22
CA VAL A 504 -10.79 -0.09 25.13
C VAL A 504 -10.34 -1.36 25.86
N ARG A 505 -10.82 -1.60 27.09
CA ARG A 505 -10.48 -2.82 27.86
C ARG A 505 -10.98 -4.10 27.20
N ALA A 506 -12.09 -4.01 26.48
CA ALA A 506 -12.63 -5.13 25.71
C ALA A 506 -11.88 -5.36 24.37
N GLY A 507 -10.88 -4.54 24.03
CA GLY A 507 -10.18 -4.60 22.74
C GLY A 507 -11.09 -4.25 21.56
N ARG A 508 -12.13 -3.45 21.80
CA ARG A 508 -13.18 -3.11 20.84
C ARG A 508 -12.99 -1.74 20.19
N TRP A 509 -11.88 -1.05 20.42
CA TRP A 509 -11.59 0.22 19.76
C TRP A 509 -10.34 0.08 18.92
N GLU A 510 -10.41 0.53 17.68
CA GLU A 510 -9.29 0.61 16.76
C GLU A 510 -9.18 2.02 16.18
N TYR A 511 -7.97 2.46 15.89
CA TYR A 511 -7.69 3.69 15.14
C TYR A 511 -6.50 3.45 14.22
N ASP A 512 -6.35 4.27 13.17
CA ASP A 512 -5.19 4.17 12.29
C ASP A 512 -3.92 4.63 13.03
N ARG A 513 -2.87 3.81 13.05
CA ARG A 513 -1.62 4.09 13.80
C ARG A 513 -0.93 5.39 13.40
N SER A 514 -1.26 6.00 12.26
CA SER A 514 -0.72 7.30 11.91
C SER A 514 -1.32 8.46 12.72
N GLU A 515 -2.49 8.28 13.36
CA GLU A 515 -3.17 9.25 14.20
C GLU A 515 -2.57 9.31 15.63
N ARG A 516 -1.33 9.80 15.74
CA ARG A 516 -0.63 9.90 17.04
C ARG A 516 -1.27 10.94 17.97
N ASP A 517 -1.81 12.01 17.40
CA ASP A 517 -2.42 13.11 18.16
C ASP A 517 -3.65 12.64 18.93
N LEU A 518 -4.39 11.66 18.39
CA LEU A 518 -5.52 11.02 19.06
C LEU A 518 -5.07 10.25 20.32
N VAL A 519 -3.96 9.52 20.23
CA VAL A 519 -3.38 8.78 21.36
C VAL A 519 -2.93 9.73 22.46
N GLN A 520 -2.24 10.81 22.08
CA GLN A 520 -1.81 11.84 23.01
C GLN A 520 -3.01 12.52 23.67
N ALA A 521 -4.08 12.77 22.91
CA ALA A 521 -5.31 13.32 23.46
C ALA A 521 -5.93 12.43 24.53
N PHE A 522 -6.03 11.12 24.27
CA PHE A 522 -6.52 10.18 25.29
C PHE A 522 -5.58 10.08 26.50
N ALA A 523 -4.27 10.14 26.30
CA ALA A 523 -3.29 10.13 27.38
C ALA A 523 -3.35 11.40 28.27
N SER A 524 -3.84 12.52 27.71
CA SER A 524 -3.99 13.79 28.44
C SER A 524 -5.19 13.82 29.40
N VAL A 525 -6.14 12.90 29.26
CA VAL A 525 -7.33 12.80 30.14
C VAL A 525 -6.91 12.29 31.50
N ARG A 526 -7.07 13.09 32.55
CA ARG A 526 -6.64 12.77 33.92
C ARG A 526 -7.82 12.57 34.86
N LYS A 527 -7.60 11.76 35.89
CA LYS A 527 -8.52 11.62 37.04
C LYS A 527 -8.29 12.78 38.00
N ILE A 528 -9.35 13.52 38.31
CA ILE A 528 -9.33 14.60 39.29
C ILE A 528 -10.28 14.23 40.43
N GLN A 529 -9.80 14.33 41.67
CA GLN A 529 -10.65 14.21 42.84
C GLN A 529 -11.16 15.61 43.21
N THR A 530 -12.47 15.82 43.12
CA THR A 530 -13.08 17.09 43.53
C THR A 530 -12.98 17.29 45.04
N PRO A 531 -13.08 18.53 45.56
CA PRO A 531 -13.08 18.80 47.01
C PRO A 531 -14.16 18.03 47.79
N GLY A 532 -15.26 17.67 47.12
CA GLY A 532 -16.34 16.83 47.67
C GLY A 532 -16.08 15.32 47.62
N GLY A 533 -14.87 14.88 47.25
CA GLY A 533 -14.47 13.47 47.21
C GLY A 533 -14.90 12.70 45.96
N TYR A 534 -15.68 13.30 45.06
CA TYR A 534 -16.08 12.66 43.80
C TYR A 534 -14.93 12.65 42.79
N ILE A 535 -14.72 11.49 42.15
CA ILE A 535 -13.79 11.34 41.03
C ILE A 535 -14.46 11.86 39.76
N THR A 536 -13.85 12.86 39.15
CA THR A 536 -14.16 13.38 37.81
C THR A 536 -12.97 13.19 36.88
N TYR A 537 -13.15 13.53 35.62
CA TYR A 537 -12.10 13.53 34.62
C TYR A 537 -11.98 14.90 33.99
N ASP A 538 -10.76 15.34 33.73
CA ASP A 538 -10.51 16.56 32.99
C ASP A 538 -9.19 16.48 32.23
N THR A 539 -9.03 17.42 31.31
CA THR A 539 -7.80 17.61 30.53
C THR A 539 -7.22 18.96 30.88
N ASP A 540 -5.89 19.05 31.02
CA ASP A 540 -5.24 20.31 31.35
C ASP A 540 -5.49 21.34 30.23
N ARG A 541 -6.10 22.48 30.58
CA ARG A 541 -6.42 23.58 29.65
C ARG A 541 -5.44 24.75 29.79
N SER A 542 -4.32 24.56 30.49
CA SER A 542 -3.37 25.64 30.72
C SER A 542 -2.72 26.09 29.40
N ARG A 543 -2.96 27.36 29.05
CA ARG A 543 -2.35 28.15 27.94
C ARG A 543 -2.94 27.97 26.52
N GLY A 544 -4.22 27.61 26.37
CA GLY A 544 -4.88 27.76 25.06
C GLY A 544 -4.32 26.81 23.99
N VAL A 545 -3.96 25.60 24.40
CA VAL A 545 -3.91 24.42 23.53
C VAL A 545 -4.62 23.32 24.31
N SER A 546 -5.83 22.96 23.89
CA SER A 546 -6.53 21.84 24.52
C SER A 546 -6.07 20.53 23.86
N HIS A 547 -5.36 19.73 24.65
CA HIS A 547 -4.83 18.44 24.18
C HIS A 547 -5.91 17.36 24.19
N GLY A 548 -7.05 17.60 24.86
CA GLY A 548 -8.08 16.61 25.11
C GLY A 548 -9.17 16.48 24.06
N ASP A 549 -9.34 17.47 23.18
CA ASP A 549 -10.59 17.63 22.41
C ASP A 549 -10.84 16.44 21.48
N LEU A 550 -9.79 15.91 20.83
CA LEU A 550 -9.91 14.71 19.99
C LEU A 550 -10.42 13.50 20.78
N ALA A 551 -10.02 13.37 22.04
CA ALA A 551 -10.49 12.30 22.91
C ALA A 551 -11.96 12.50 23.30
N TRP A 552 -12.35 13.72 23.70
CA TRP A 552 -13.74 14.05 24.03
C TRP A 552 -14.68 13.89 22.82
N ALA A 553 -14.29 14.39 21.65
CA ALA A 553 -14.99 14.21 20.39
C ALA A 553 -15.16 12.71 20.06
N THR A 554 -14.12 11.89 20.24
CA THR A 554 -14.22 10.45 20.01
C THR A 554 -15.16 9.77 21.01
N MET A 555 -15.10 10.15 22.29
CA MET A 555 -15.99 9.64 23.32
C MET A 555 -17.47 10.01 23.07
N LEU A 556 -17.73 11.22 22.56
CA LEU A 556 -19.05 11.69 22.14
C LEU A 556 -19.64 10.88 20.98
N ALA A 557 -18.81 10.39 20.07
CA ALA A 557 -19.28 9.49 19.02
C ALA A 557 -19.63 8.10 19.60
N VAL A 558 -18.74 7.55 20.44
CA VAL A 558 -18.83 6.18 20.95
C VAL A 558 -19.94 5.99 22.00
N ILE A 559 -20.28 7.03 22.76
CA ILE A 559 -21.32 6.97 23.81
C ILE A 559 -22.71 6.63 23.28
N ASN A 560 -22.95 6.81 21.97
CA ASN A 560 -24.18 6.40 21.31
C ASN A 560 -24.45 4.89 21.44
N GLU A 561 -23.43 4.05 21.64
CA GLU A 561 -23.65 2.66 22.08
C GLU A 561 -23.86 2.64 23.62
N PRO A 562 -25.04 2.27 24.13
CA PRO A 562 -25.30 2.27 25.56
C PRO A 562 -24.33 1.37 26.34
N ILE A 563 -24.10 1.70 27.62
CA ILE A 563 -23.31 0.86 28.52
C ILE A 563 -24.09 -0.45 28.75
N GLY A 564 -23.50 -1.58 28.34
CA GLY A 564 -24.09 -2.91 28.49
C GLY A 564 -24.93 -3.42 27.31
N ALA A 565 -25.07 -2.62 26.23
CA ALA A 565 -25.78 -3.02 25.00
C ALA A 565 -25.14 -4.24 24.30
N GLU A 566 -23.86 -4.51 24.54
CA GLU A 566 -23.14 -5.70 24.06
C GLU A 566 -23.72 -7.04 24.55
N ARG A 567 -24.66 -7.03 25.50
CA ARG A 567 -25.32 -8.23 26.05
C ARG A 567 -26.76 -8.46 25.54
N GLU A 568 -27.38 -7.53 24.82
CA GLU A 568 -28.81 -7.64 24.48
C GLU A 568 -29.11 -8.73 23.43
N ASP A 569 -28.21 -8.95 22.47
CA ASP A 569 -28.36 -10.05 21.49
C ASP A 569 -28.26 -11.45 22.12
N ASN A 570 -27.65 -11.56 23.30
CA ASN A 570 -27.58 -12.82 24.05
C ASN A 570 -28.88 -13.16 24.81
N ARG A 571 -29.86 -12.24 24.87
CA ARG A 571 -31.17 -12.48 25.50
C ARG A 571 -32.27 -12.84 24.50
N GLY A 572 -32.11 -12.49 23.21
CA GLY A 572 -33.07 -12.82 22.15
C GLY A 572 -33.22 -14.32 21.86
N PHE A 573 -32.20 -15.12 22.18
CA PHE A 573 -32.23 -16.59 22.08
C PHE A 573 -32.78 -17.31 23.33
N ALA A 574 -33.06 -16.59 24.43
CA ALA A 574 -33.37 -17.19 25.73
C ALA A 574 -34.87 -17.23 26.09
N ASN A 575 -35.77 -16.65 25.28
CA ASN A 575 -37.21 -16.57 25.59
C ASN A 575 -38.07 -17.71 25.03
N GLY A 576 -37.46 -18.79 24.49
CA GLY A 576 -38.19 -19.96 23.99
C GLY A 576 -38.44 -21.06 25.01
N VAL A 577 -37.70 -21.13 26.12
CA VAL A 577 -37.78 -22.27 27.04
C VAL A 577 -37.49 -21.84 28.47
N LEU A 578 -38.48 -21.26 29.15
CA LEU A 578 -38.47 -21.15 30.61
C LEU A 578 -39.90 -21.06 31.14
N ASN A 579 -40.62 -22.17 31.00
CA ASN A 579 -41.76 -22.45 31.85
C ASN A 579 -41.60 -23.87 32.39
N THR A 580 -40.83 -24.00 33.48
CA THR A 580 -41.18 -24.82 34.67
C THR A 580 -40.01 -24.92 35.64
N MET A 581 -40.27 -24.39 36.84
CA MET A 581 -39.84 -24.88 38.15
C MET A 581 -38.38 -24.69 38.63
N SER A 582 -38.31 -23.74 39.55
CA SER A 582 -37.42 -23.66 40.71
C SER A 582 -37.42 -24.94 41.56
N LYS A 583 -36.24 -25.52 41.86
CA LYS A 583 -35.67 -25.72 43.21
C LYS A 583 -34.61 -26.85 43.27
N ARG A 584 -33.47 -26.49 43.88
CA ARG A 584 -32.61 -27.27 44.82
C ARG A 584 -31.64 -28.37 44.33
N LYS A 585 -30.36 -28.08 44.62
CA LYS A 585 -29.29 -28.87 45.29
C LYS A 585 -28.58 -30.06 44.60
N LYS A 586 -27.24 -29.95 44.69
CA LYS A 586 -26.16 -30.94 44.97
C LYS A 586 -25.67 -31.91 43.86
N TYR A 587 -24.38 -31.72 43.55
CA TYR A 587 -23.25 -32.67 43.42
C TYR A 587 -23.34 -33.96 42.58
N THR A 588 -22.24 -34.17 41.84
CA THR A 588 -21.65 -35.39 41.23
C THR A 588 -22.24 -35.94 39.92
N GLY A 589 -21.34 -36.20 38.96
CA GLY A 589 -21.61 -37.03 37.78
C GLY A 589 -20.72 -36.71 36.57
N LYS A 590 -19.54 -37.33 36.48
CA LYS A 590 -18.80 -37.51 35.22
C LYS A 590 -19.73 -38.16 34.18
N ARG A 591 -19.85 -37.58 32.98
CA ARG A 591 -20.03 -38.32 31.72
C ARG A 591 -19.68 -37.40 30.54
N GLY A 592 -18.60 -37.75 29.85
CA GLY A 592 -18.25 -37.16 28.57
C GLY A 592 -19.23 -37.63 27.51
N THR A 593 -19.68 -36.70 26.69
CA THR A 593 -20.33 -37.00 25.41
C THR A 593 -19.24 -37.16 24.36
N GLY A 594 -19.00 -38.41 23.95
CA GLY A 594 -18.12 -38.75 22.83
C GLY A 594 -18.61 -38.13 21.52
N SER A 595 -17.66 -37.88 20.63
CA SER A 595 -17.90 -37.32 19.30
C SER A 595 -18.77 -38.27 18.47
N LEU A 596 -19.62 -37.73 17.59
CA LEU A 596 -20.37 -38.48 16.58
C LEU A 596 -19.44 -39.40 15.74
N ALA A 597 -18.18 -39.01 15.60
CA ALA A 597 -17.14 -39.80 14.94
C ALA A 597 -16.80 -41.12 15.67
N ASP A 598 -16.94 -41.16 16.99
CA ASP A 598 -16.69 -42.38 17.79
C ASP A 598 -17.88 -43.36 17.70
N ALA A 599 -19.10 -42.84 17.55
CA ALA A 599 -20.30 -43.65 17.35
C ALA A 599 -20.28 -44.37 15.98
N LEU A 600 -19.83 -43.67 14.92
CA LEU A 600 -19.74 -44.21 13.56
C LEU A 600 -18.67 -45.31 13.40
N LYS A 601 -17.59 -45.29 14.19
CA LYS A 601 -16.56 -46.35 14.18
C LYS A 601 -17.01 -47.67 14.82
N SER A 602 -18.08 -47.64 15.62
CA SER A 602 -18.55 -48.81 16.39
C SER A 602 -19.51 -49.74 15.62
N ALA A 603 -19.91 -49.37 14.40
CA ALA A 603 -20.84 -50.14 13.56
C ALA A 603 -20.11 -50.78 12.36
N PRO A 604 -19.83 -52.10 12.37
CA PRO A 604 -19.03 -52.77 11.33
C PRO A 604 -19.75 -52.95 9.98
N SER A 605 -21.03 -52.58 9.87
CA SER A 605 -21.81 -52.67 8.63
C SER A 605 -21.84 -51.38 7.79
N LEU A 606 -21.22 -50.29 8.26
CA LEU A 606 -21.16 -49.01 7.56
C LEU A 606 -19.72 -48.69 7.17
N SER A 607 -19.27 -49.20 6.03
CA SER A 607 -18.04 -48.75 5.39
C SER A 607 -18.32 -47.52 4.53
N ALA A 608 -18.22 -46.33 5.10
CA ALA A 608 -18.22 -45.07 4.35
C ALA A 608 -16.78 -44.56 4.22
N PHE A 609 -16.29 -44.44 2.99
CA PHE A 609 -15.05 -43.72 2.71
C PHE A 609 -15.30 -42.22 2.94
N THR A 610 -14.62 -41.62 3.92
CA THR A 610 -14.64 -40.18 4.14
C THR A 610 -13.49 -39.52 3.39
N PHE A 611 -13.80 -38.73 2.37
CA PHE A 611 -12.94 -37.59 2.02
C PHE A 611 -13.05 -36.57 3.17
N ASP A 612 -11.95 -35.86 3.45
CA ASP A 612 -11.79 -34.92 4.55
C ASP A 612 -13.08 -34.15 4.91
N GLY A 613 -13.72 -34.56 6.02
CA GLY A 613 -14.73 -33.88 6.86
C GLY A 613 -15.90 -33.12 6.19
N PRO A 614 -17.13 -33.16 6.76
CA PRO A 614 -18.14 -32.17 6.36
C PRO A 614 -17.67 -30.78 6.78
N TYR A 615 -17.38 -29.91 5.82
CA TYR A 615 -17.23 -28.48 6.08
C TYR A 615 -18.53 -27.98 6.72
N GLU A 616 -18.44 -27.30 7.87
CA GLU A 616 -19.58 -26.56 8.42
C GLU A 616 -19.90 -25.41 7.46
N ALA A 617 -20.96 -25.59 6.66
CA ALA A 617 -21.46 -24.55 5.77
C ALA A 617 -21.94 -23.36 6.61
N SER A 618 -21.24 -22.24 6.49
CA SER A 618 -21.67 -20.96 7.02
C SER A 618 -22.84 -20.40 6.20
N ARG A 619 -23.55 -19.40 6.73
CA ARG A 619 -24.61 -18.68 5.99
C ARG A 619 -24.10 -18.04 4.68
N LEU A 620 -22.79 -17.82 4.56
CA LEU A 620 -22.12 -17.34 3.35
C LEU A 620 -21.90 -18.47 2.33
N ASP A 621 -21.60 -19.69 2.77
CA ASP A 621 -21.46 -20.87 1.89
C ASP A 621 -22.81 -21.26 1.25
N LEU A 622 -23.93 -20.91 1.88
CA LEU A 622 -25.27 -21.03 1.28
C LEU A 622 -25.50 -20.09 0.09
N LEU A 623 -24.86 -18.91 0.07
CA LEU A 623 -24.91 -17.98 -1.06
C LEU A 623 -24.02 -18.44 -2.22
N ASP A 624 -22.90 -19.11 -1.93
CA ASP A 624 -22.07 -19.77 -2.95
C ASP A 624 -22.83 -20.93 -3.65
N ASN A 625 -23.91 -21.42 -3.04
CA ASN A 625 -24.82 -22.41 -3.61
C ASN A 625 -26.05 -21.79 -4.31
N MET A 626 -26.23 -20.45 -4.27
CA MET A 626 -27.26 -19.81 -5.09
C MET A 626 -26.79 -19.78 -6.55
N SER A 627 -27.40 -20.65 -7.36
CA SER A 627 -27.37 -20.52 -8.82
C SER A 627 -28.01 -19.18 -9.26
N CYS A 628 -27.89 -18.84 -10.55
CA CYS A 628 -28.51 -17.63 -11.11
C CYS A 628 -29.98 -17.50 -10.66
N ALA A 629 -30.34 -16.38 -10.05
CA ALA A 629 -31.68 -16.14 -9.53
C ALA A 629 -32.60 -15.67 -10.66
N ASP A 630 -33.73 -16.34 -10.88
CA ASP A 630 -34.72 -15.88 -11.85
C ASP A 630 -35.61 -14.80 -11.22
N ASN A 631 -35.59 -13.59 -11.78
CA ASN A 631 -36.43 -12.46 -11.32
C ASN A 631 -37.75 -12.33 -12.09
N GLY A 632 -38.12 -13.34 -12.91
CA GLY A 632 -39.33 -13.35 -13.73
C GLY A 632 -39.21 -12.60 -15.05
N ARG A 633 -38.07 -11.94 -15.32
CA ARG A 633 -37.76 -11.29 -16.61
C ARG A 633 -36.46 -11.82 -17.21
N TYR A 634 -35.44 -12.03 -16.39
CA TYR A 634 -34.15 -12.56 -16.77
C TYR A 634 -33.45 -13.21 -15.58
N TYR A 635 -32.49 -14.09 -15.87
CA TYR A 635 -31.63 -14.67 -14.85
C TYR A 635 -30.61 -13.64 -14.37
N ASP A 636 -30.64 -13.33 -13.08
CA ASP A 636 -29.65 -12.50 -12.40
C ASP A 636 -28.49 -13.36 -11.91
N THR A 637 -27.30 -12.77 -11.91
CA THR A 637 -26.08 -13.48 -11.52
C THR A 637 -25.78 -13.24 -10.04
N PRO A 638 -25.26 -14.24 -9.32
CA PRO A 638 -24.87 -14.06 -7.91
C PRO A 638 -23.69 -13.09 -7.74
N MET A 639 -23.00 -12.74 -8.83
CA MET A 639 -21.82 -11.86 -8.83
C MET A 639 -22.14 -10.49 -9.46
N ASP A 640 -21.59 -9.42 -8.88
CA ASP A 640 -21.69 -8.06 -9.44
C ASP A 640 -20.80 -7.89 -10.69
N TRP A 641 -21.43 -7.71 -11.84
CA TRP A 641 -20.77 -7.45 -13.12
C TRP A 641 -19.88 -6.20 -13.12
N ASN A 642 -20.20 -5.17 -12.33
CA ASN A 642 -19.34 -3.99 -12.20
C ASN A 642 -18.09 -4.27 -11.38
N ALA A 643 -18.18 -5.13 -10.37
CA ALA A 643 -17.03 -5.60 -9.61
C ALA A 643 -16.10 -6.44 -10.50
N ILE A 644 -16.64 -7.38 -11.29
CA ILE A 644 -15.87 -8.22 -12.22
C ILE A 644 -15.17 -7.37 -13.29
N ALA A 645 -15.90 -6.42 -13.92
CA ALA A 645 -15.32 -5.53 -14.91
C ALA A 645 -14.12 -4.74 -14.36
N ARG A 646 -14.22 -4.26 -13.10
CA ARG A 646 -13.14 -3.57 -12.41
C ARG A 646 -12.00 -4.51 -12.00
N ALA A 647 -12.32 -5.73 -11.56
CA ALA A 647 -11.34 -6.74 -11.15
C ALA A 647 -10.34 -7.05 -12.26
N SER A 648 -10.80 -7.10 -13.52
CA SER A 648 -9.93 -7.31 -14.69
C SER A 648 -8.81 -6.27 -14.84
N ARG A 649 -8.96 -5.08 -14.22
CA ARG A 649 -8.01 -3.95 -14.28
C ARG A 649 -7.33 -3.63 -12.95
N ARG A 650 -7.61 -4.39 -11.88
CA ARG A 650 -7.03 -4.11 -10.54
C ARG A 650 -5.53 -4.40 -10.45
N ALA A 651 -5.04 -5.37 -11.22
CA ALA A 651 -3.62 -5.68 -11.29
C ALA A 651 -3.17 -5.77 -12.76
N SER A 652 -1.99 -5.23 -13.05
CA SER A 652 -1.44 -5.15 -14.41
C SER A 652 -1.27 -6.53 -15.07
N TRP A 653 -1.00 -7.57 -14.28
CA TRP A 653 -0.84 -8.95 -14.77
C TRP A 653 -2.16 -9.65 -15.12
N HIS A 654 -3.28 -9.31 -14.48
CA HIS A 654 -4.59 -9.88 -14.84
C HIS A 654 -5.02 -9.38 -16.22
N GLN A 655 -4.87 -8.08 -16.46
CA GLN A 655 -5.23 -7.47 -17.74
C GLN A 655 -4.36 -7.99 -18.89
N SER A 656 -3.04 -8.13 -18.67
CA SER A 656 -2.14 -8.66 -19.69
C SER A 656 -2.42 -10.13 -20.02
N ALA A 657 -2.73 -10.97 -19.02
CA ALA A 657 -3.11 -12.37 -19.24
C ALA A 657 -4.40 -12.51 -20.05
N LEU A 658 -5.43 -11.70 -19.75
CA LEU A 658 -6.70 -11.72 -20.49
C LEU A 658 -6.51 -11.28 -21.94
N TYR A 659 -5.72 -10.23 -22.19
CA TYR A 659 -5.39 -9.79 -23.54
C TYR A 659 -4.51 -10.78 -24.29
N PHE A 660 -3.58 -11.45 -23.62
CA PHE A 660 -2.79 -12.52 -24.23
C PHE A 660 -3.69 -13.66 -24.72
N LYS A 661 -4.59 -14.16 -23.86
CA LYS A 661 -5.56 -15.22 -24.23
C LYS A 661 -6.46 -14.81 -25.39
N ARG A 662 -7.00 -13.58 -25.36
CA ARG A 662 -7.77 -13.00 -26.47
C ARG A 662 -6.94 -12.95 -27.76
N ASN A 663 -5.70 -12.50 -27.70
CA ASN A 663 -4.83 -12.37 -28.86
C ASN A 663 -4.45 -13.74 -29.44
N ALA A 664 -4.22 -14.75 -28.60
CA ALA A 664 -3.97 -16.12 -29.02
C ALA A 664 -5.17 -16.69 -29.79
N LEU A 665 -6.39 -16.55 -29.25
CA LEU A 665 -7.62 -16.95 -29.95
C LEU A 665 -7.81 -16.17 -31.25
N ASN A 666 -7.54 -14.86 -31.24
CA ASN A 666 -7.66 -14.02 -32.42
C ASN A 666 -6.63 -14.39 -33.51
N GLY A 667 -5.45 -14.90 -33.12
CA GLY A 667 -4.45 -15.44 -34.04
C GLY A 667 -4.96 -16.67 -34.80
N CYS A 668 -5.63 -17.58 -34.08
CA CYS A 668 -6.22 -18.80 -34.62
C CYS A 668 -7.57 -18.60 -35.33
N PHE A 669 -8.17 -17.41 -35.27
CA PHE A 669 -9.51 -17.17 -35.79
C PHE A 669 -9.54 -17.16 -37.33
N VAL A 670 -10.32 -18.08 -37.91
CA VAL A 670 -10.62 -18.09 -39.34
C VAL A 670 -11.78 -17.10 -39.61
N PRO A 671 -11.57 -16.04 -40.41
CA PRO A 671 -12.61 -15.05 -40.69
C PRO A 671 -13.88 -15.69 -41.28
N HIS A 672 -15.03 -15.36 -40.72
CA HIS A 672 -16.34 -15.84 -41.20
C HIS A 672 -17.09 -14.68 -41.88
N PRO A 673 -17.85 -14.91 -42.98
CA PRO A 673 -18.60 -13.85 -43.67
C PRO A 673 -19.52 -13.03 -42.75
N LEU A 674 -20.07 -13.67 -41.72
CA LEU A 674 -20.95 -13.02 -40.74
C LEU A 674 -20.23 -12.48 -39.49
N LEU A 675 -18.98 -12.86 -39.21
CA LEU A 675 -18.26 -12.46 -37.98
C LEU A 675 -16.85 -12.00 -38.30
N SER A 676 -16.62 -10.69 -38.19
CA SER A 676 -15.30 -10.11 -38.41
C SER A 676 -14.34 -10.48 -37.29
N ARG A 677 -13.04 -10.48 -37.59
CA ARG A 677 -11.97 -10.73 -36.61
C ARG A 677 -12.02 -9.72 -35.44
N GLN A 678 -12.41 -8.47 -35.70
CA GLN A 678 -12.60 -7.46 -34.66
C GLN A 678 -13.79 -7.79 -33.75
N ALA A 679 -14.92 -8.21 -34.33
CA ALA A 679 -16.11 -8.63 -33.58
C ALA A 679 -15.82 -9.88 -32.72
N PHE A 680 -15.09 -10.85 -33.27
CA PHE A 680 -14.62 -12.02 -32.53
C PHE A 680 -13.69 -11.65 -31.37
N SER A 681 -12.74 -10.73 -31.58
CA SER A 681 -11.83 -10.25 -30.53
C SER A 681 -12.58 -9.60 -29.34
N ALA A 682 -13.63 -8.81 -29.62
CA ALA A 682 -14.48 -8.24 -28.59
C ALA A 682 -15.31 -9.31 -27.85
N PHE A 683 -15.89 -10.25 -28.60
CA PHE A 683 -16.64 -11.38 -28.05
C PHE A 683 -15.78 -12.25 -27.11
N ALA A 684 -14.56 -12.60 -27.53
CA ALA A 684 -13.63 -13.39 -26.74
C ALA A 684 -13.15 -12.66 -25.47
N LEU A 685 -13.00 -11.33 -25.53
CA LEU A 685 -12.63 -10.55 -24.36
C LEU A 685 -13.76 -10.55 -23.33
N ASP A 686 -15.01 -10.35 -23.75
CA ASP A 686 -16.16 -10.41 -22.85
C ASP A 686 -16.26 -11.78 -22.20
N TRP A 687 -16.04 -12.86 -22.95
CA TRP A 687 -15.99 -14.21 -22.40
C TRP A 687 -14.93 -14.37 -21.30
N PHE A 688 -13.70 -13.90 -21.53
CA PHE A 688 -12.64 -14.03 -20.53
C PHE A 688 -12.83 -13.13 -19.30
N VAL A 689 -13.48 -11.98 -19.46
CA VAL A 689 -13.73 -11.05 -18.35
C VAL A 689 -14.94 -11.51 -17.54
N PHE A 690 -16.00 -11.95 -18.19
CA PHE A 690 -17.32 -12.14 -17.60
C PHE A 690 -17.76 -13.60 -17.50
N GLY A 691 -17.09 -14.52 -18.20
CA GLY A 691 -17.58 -15.91 -18.35
C GLY A 691 -18.85 -16.02 -19.20
N ASN A 692 -19.32 -14.90 -19.77
CA ASN A 692 -20.48 -14.80 -20.65
C ASN A 692 -20.13 -13.87 -21.82
N ALA A 693 -20.63 -14.18 -23.01
CA ALA A 693 -20.52 -13.33 -24.18
C ALA A 693 -21.71 -13.58 -25.12
N TYR A 694 -22.15 -12.54 -25.83
CA TYR A 694 -23.38 -12.61 -26.62
C TYR A 694 -23.16 -12.05 -28.03
N LEU A 695 -23.75 -12.71 -29.02
CA LEU A 695 -23.79 -12.25 -30.40
C LEU A 695 -25.23 -11.97 -30.81
N GLU A 696 -25.45 -10.78 -31.34
CA GLU A 696 -26.69 -10.35 -31.95
C GLU A 696 -26.66 -10.65 -33.46
N VAL A 697 -27.64 -11.40 -33.94
CA VAL A 697 -27.81 -11.67 -35.38
C VAL A 697 -28.56 -10.51 -36.04
N ARG A 698 -27.85 -9.69 -36.81
CA ARG A 698 -28.44 -8.65 -37.65
C ARG A 698 -28.94 -9.28 -38.94
N ARG A 699 -30.23 -9.10 -39.23
CA ARG A 699 -30.89 -9.62 -40.43
C ARG A 699 -31.24 -8.51 -41.42
N ASN A 700 -31.29 -8.83 -42.71
CA ASN A 700 -31.79 -7.92 -43.75
C ASN A 700 -33.32 -7.83 -43.71
N LYS A 701 -33.91 -6.97 -44.55
CA LYS A 701 -35.38 -6.83 -44.66
C LYS A 701 -36.08 -8.12 -45.12
N PHE A 702 -35.34 -9.04 -45.74
CA PHE A 702 -35.81 -10.37 -46.16
C PHE A 702 -35.60 -11.46 -45.10
N GLY A 703 -35.07 -11.12 -43.92
CA GLY A 703 -34.85 -12.04 -42.80
C GLY A 703 -33.54 -12.83 -42.84
N GLU A 704 -32.67 -12.62 -43.83
CA GLU A 704 -31.39 -13.31 -43.97
C GLU A 704 -30.31 -12.67 -43.06
N PRO A 705 -29.41 -13.45 -42.44
CA PRO A 705 -28.37 -12.92 -41.57
C PRO A 705 -27.31 -12.15 -42.37
N ILE A 706 -27.06 -10.89 -42.01
CA ILE A 706 -26.01 -10.03 -42.60
C ILE A 706 -24.75 -10.02 -41.72
N ALA A 707 -24.90 -9.98 -40.40
CA ALA A 707 -23.76 -9.85 -39.49
C ALA A 707 -24.07 -10.35 -38.06
N LEU A 708 -23.05 -10.87 -37.38
CA LEU A 708 -23.03 -11.17 -35.96
C LEU A 708 -22.30 -10.03 -35.24
N ARG A 709 -23.02 -9.30 -34.39
CA ARG A 709 -22.44 -8.19 -33.60
C ARG A 709 -22.29 -8.58 -32.13
N PRO A 710 -21.13 -8.36 -31.50
CA PRO A 710 -20.97 -8.62 -30.07
C PRO A 710 -21.81 -7.62 -29.27
N ALA A 711 -22.69 -8.14 -28.42
CA ALA A 711 -23.41 -7.36 -27.43
C ALA A 711 -22.62 -7.35 -26.11
N LEU A 712 -22.51 -6.18 -25.48
CA LEU A 712 -21.72 -5.99 -24.27
C LEU A 712 -22.25 -6.89 -23.14
N ALA A 713 -21.47 -7.89 -22.74
CA ALA A 713 -21.88 -8.89 -21.77
C ALA A 713 -22.25 -8.28 -20.41
N LYS A 714 -21.54 -7.23 -20.00
CA LYS A 714 -21.81 -6.46 -18.78
C LYS A 714 -23.29 -6.03 -18.64
N TYR A 715 -23.91 -5.64 -19.75
CA TYR A 715 -25.26 -5.07 -19.79
C TYR A 715 -26.31 -6.03 -20.36
N THR A 716 -25.91 -7.24 -20.74
CA THR A 716 -26.79 -8.23 -21.36
C THR A 716 -27.13 -9.33 -20.36
N ARG A 717 -28.40 -9.75 -20.32
CA ARG A 717 -28.89 -10.83 -19.46
C ARG A 717 -29.71 -11.82 -20.29
N ARG A 718 -29.74 -13.08 -19.85
CA ARG A 718 -30.58 -14.11 -20.44
C ARG A 718 -32.00 -13.97 -19.91
N GLY A 719 -32.97 -13.73 -20.80
CA GLY A 719 -34.39 -13.72 -20.44
C GLY A 719 -34.85 -15.07 -19.88
N SER A 720 -35.81 -15.04 -18.95
CA SER A 720 -36.44 -16.23 -18.37
C SER A 720 -37.42 -16.91 -19.34
N ASP A 721 -38.08 -16.11 -20.19
CA ASP A 721 -39.02 -16.60 -21.20
C ASP A 721 -38.33 -16.90 -22.54
N SER A 722 -38.42 -18.16 -22.97
CA SER A 722 -37.85 -18.64 -24.25
C SER A 722 -38.68 -18.27 -25.48
N ILE A 723 -39.78 -17.50 -25.35
CA ILE A 723 -40.81 -17.38 -26.41
C ILE A 723 -41.00 -15.96 -26.98
N ARG A 724 -40.43 -14.89 -26.40
CA ARG A 724 -40.65 -13.52 -26.93
C ARG A 724 -39.43 -12.61 -26.85
N THR A 725 -38.41 -12.88 -27.66
CA THR A 725 -37.50 -11.81 -28.12
C THR A 725 -37.34 -11.91 -29.63
N GLY A 726 -37.97 -10.97 -30.35
CA GLY A 726 -37.82 -10.84 -31.79
C GLY A 726 -36.36 -10.65 -32.17
N THR A 727 -35.90 -11.44 -33.15
CA THR A 727 -34.65 -11.22 -33.90
C THR A 727 -33.37 -11.04 -33.08
N SER A 728 -33.12 -11.92 -32.11
CA SER A 728 -31.77 -12.21 -31.65
C SER A 728 -31.65 -13.70 -31.37
N MET A 729 -31.12 -14.44 -32.34
CA MET A 729 -30.73 -15.83 -32.12
C MET A 729 -29.54 -15.81 -31.16
N MET A 730 -29.84 -15.97 -29.88
CA MET A 730 -28.87 -16.00 -28.79
C MET A 730 -28.14 -17.35 -28.82
N MET A 731 -27.03 -17.44 -29.55
CA MET A 731 -26.11 -18.58 -29.43
C MET A 731 -25.39 -18.47 -28.08
N VAL A 732 -25.89 -19.20 -27.08
CA VAL A 732 -25.11 -19.53 -25.89
C VAL A 732 -24.21 -20.70 -26.25
N LEU A 733 -22.96 -20.43 -26.61
CA LEU A 733 -21.93 -21.46 -26.70
C LEU A 733 -21.54 -21.86 -25.27
N ASN A 734 -22.32 -22.76 -24.68
CA ASN A 734 -21.93 -23.47 -23.47
C ASN A 734 -20.88 -24.52 -23.85
N LEU A 735 -19.62 -24.09 -23.99
CA LEU A 735 -18.46 -24.99 -24.12
C LEU A 735 -18.10 -25.62 -22.76
N LEU A 736 -19.09 -26.18 -22.07
CA LEU A 736 -18.92 -26.96 -20.83
C LEU A 736 -18.38 -28.38 -21.09
N SER A 737 -17.88 -28.68 -22.29
CA SER A 737 -17.24 -29.98 -22.61
C SER A 737 -15.87 -29.85 -23.29
N VAL A 738 -14.98 -29.01 -22.75
CA VAL A 738 -13.53 -29.20 -22.94
C VAL A 738 -12.89 -29.38 -21.57
N ARG A 739 -13.27 -30.49 -20.91
CA ARG A 739 -12.41 -31.15 -19.93
C ARG A 739 -11.19 -31.67 -20.70
N GLY A 740 -10.10 -30.90 -20.70
CA GLY A 740 -8.82 -31.36 -21.22
C GLY A 740 -8.07 -30.29 -22.00
N LEU A 741 -7.59 -29.24 -21.33
CA LEU A 741 -6.42 -28.45 -21.76
C LEU A 741 -5.93 -27.42 -20.72
N CYS A 742 -6.23 -27.60 -19.44
CA CYS A 742 -5.65 -26.81 -18.34
C CYS A 742 -4.87 -27.70 -17.36
N ALA A 743 -4.08 -28.63 -17.90
CA ALA A 743 -3.01 -29.31 -17.20
C ALA A 743 -1.71 -29.10 -17.97
N THR A 744 -1.18 -27.86 -17.93
CA THR A 744 0.25 -27.53 -18.01
C THR A 744 0.42 -26.00 -18.02
N PHE A 745 1.30 -25.54 -17.12
CA PHE A 745 1.82 -24.18 -16.85
C PHE A 745 1.19 -23.41 -15.68
#